data_AF-A0A6B3L6D5-F1
#
_entry.id   AF-A0A6B3L6D5-F1
#
_cell.length_a   1.000
_cell.length_b   1.000
_cell.length_c   1.000
_cell.angle_alpha   90.00
_cell.angle_beta   90.00
_cell.angle_gamma   90.00
#
_symmetry.space_group_name_H-M   'P 1'
#
loop_
_entity.id
_entity.type
_entity.pdbx_description
1 polymer ?
#
loop_
_entity_poly.entity_id
_entity_poly.type
_entity_poly.pdbx_seq_one_letter_code
_entity_poly.pdbx_strand_id
1 'polypeptide(L)'
;MDQAQATGSNVTASINGGAGWSFDGSSGGSYNFGALDALDGKPVDGATVEFLFNFSDFSGSMAIGAVGGDSTAREMNVFKLEQWQNTGKFGITLPGEVDYSLQADSVFDQDLHVIFRRNDDEGTIDLFVNGAYVETHADKGDWRLDGGWGYIGSSSSSTQDVPTGRVYGVASYDAALSDQEIAALYNAYNGPAADPHAVVTPAALDFGDYDSVVGPLDLAVTIANYGATENLEISSVLVTGVDADHFSLSSYPSSVAPSGSVELMVRFNTSAAEGTVRATLQIETNGANRGSFEIPLTAFAFEPLPEKAALLVINPHPDDEGLFYGGTLAYYSQVRNLPTVMMSMTSGDSGISVSDPADRFLREDEMRNAARAYGVKYEPIFARFDDGGSSIETLETWTQFPNTGDDAADYLSPFTGNPVEYTARVIRKLRPEVLLTSDSGGDYGHLDHRHTSAAVVAAYAMAADSSVTILDDEGNPLPAWAVTKFYVHDADFDDANHLGHLFHNYWETPYDELGGATAREVTQQGLLAHQSQNIDYVTRTYYGQAYWGGQYEPGELWSMLESTVGLDTFNVGELSDDPDFDNFPDIHHGDFMENIDLSLFAGYLADTNRDGLVDGDDLTLMLGRLGQEVPIGSVASGDANSDGIVDQRDLDLLHAANPDTDNDKLPDVWELAHFSGVAAADPAADDDGDGVSVGDEYVAGLDPAVADRIEFSIGDAPRAVYFTVPAAGGTGYAGLTRRYQLLYSPDLVDWSTVVREGVADGALQSESIPEDQPHGFYKLDLIVE
;
A
#
# COMPACT_ATOMS: atom_id res chain seq x y z
N MET A 1 25.65 25.46 -30.88
CA MET A 1 27.08 25.10 -30.82
C MET A 1 27.93 25.45 -32.06
N ASP A 2 27.39 25.56 -33.28
CA ASP A 2 28.13 26.16 -34.44
C ASP A 2 28.57 27.62 -34.20
N GLN A 3 28.17 28.21 -33.06
CA GLN A 3 28.46 29.58 -32.62
C GLN A 3 29.42 29.67 -31.42
N ALA A 4 30.12 28.60 -31.05
CA ALA A 4 31.13 28.58 -29.97
C ALA A 4 32.36 29.50 -30.21
N GLN A 5 32.30 30.45 -31.15
CA GLN A 5 33.40 31.33 -31.56
C GLN A 5 33.30 32.77 -31.01
N ALA A 6 32.41 33.05 -30.06
CA ALA A 6 32.16 34.42 -29.60
C ALA A 6 32.90 34.84 -28.31
N THR A 7 33.62 33.93 -27.64
CA THR A 7 34.39 34.25 -26.42
C THR A 7 35.88 34.24 -26.73
N GLY A 8 36.66 35.17 -26.17
CA GLY A 8 38.10 35.31 -26.43
C GLY A 8 38.99 34.21 -25.82
N SER A 9 38.43 33.03 -25.52
CA SER A 9 38.99 31.87 -24.81
C SER A 9 39.34 30.72 -25.76
N ASN A 10 40.19 29.76 -25.33
CA ASN A 10 40.32 28.49 -26.03
C ASN A 10 39.08 27.64 -25.74
N VAL A 11 38.34 27.31 -26.80
CA VAL A 11 37.11 26.52 -26.72
C VAL A 11 37.32 25.16 -27.36
N THR A 12 36.99 24.08 -26.65
CA THR A 12 36.86 22.74 -27.24
C THR A 12 35.40 22.34 -27.27
N ALA A 13 34.77 22.35 -28.44
CA ALA A 13 33.36 22.03 -28.62
C ALA A 13 33.15 20.97 -29.70
N SER A 14 32.19 20.06 -29.47
CA SER A 14 31.80 19.04 -30.44
C SER A 14 30.31 18.70 -30.33
N ILE A 15 29.70 18.48 -31.48
CA ILE A 15 28.31 17.98 -31.65
C ILE A 15 28.28 16.58 -32.30
N ASN A 16 29.43 15.91 -32.42
CA ASN A 16 29.62 14.65 -33.15
C ASN A 16 28.92 14.62 -34.53
N GLY A 17 29.24 15.59 -35.39
CA GLY A 17 28.65 15.67 -36.74
C GLY A 17 27.14 15.94 -36.77
N GLY A 18 26.54 16.40 -35.67
CA GLY A 18 25.12 16.72 -35.55
C GLY A 18 24.24 15.55 -35.09
N ALA A 19 24.81 14.36 -34.89
CA ALA A 19 24.07 13.17 -34.42
C ALA A 19 24.12 12.98 -32.89
N GLY A 20 24.99 13.70 -32.17
CA GLY A 20 25.22 13.50 -30.74
C GLY A 20 25.87 12.15 -30.41
N TRP A 21 25.87 11.81 -29.12
CA TRP A 21 26.25 10.49 -28.59
C TRP A 21 25.03 9.85 -27.94
N SER A 22 24.79 8.57 -28.22
CA SER A 22 23.70 7.79 -27.64
C SER A 22 24.27 6.75 -26.70
N PHE A 23 23.61 6.60 -25.56
CA PHE A 23 23.99 5.71 -24.47
C PHE A 23 22.79 4.81 -24.13
N ASP A 24 23.03 3.53 -23.95
CA ASP A 24 22.05 2.49 -23.65
C ASP A 24 22.27 1.89 -22.26
N GLY A 25 22.98 2.60 -21.39
CA GLY A 25 23.41 2.11 -20.08
C GLY A 25 24.63 1.18 -20.10
N SER A 26 25.22 0.86 -21.26
CA SER A 26 26.31 -0.12 -21.34
C SER A 26 27.73 0.46 -21.33
N SER A 27 27.99 1.60 -22.01
CA SER A 27 29.33 2.21 -22.05
C SER A 27 29.30 3.70 -22.34
N GLY A 28 30.24 4.45 -21.76
CA GLY A 28 30.47 5.87 -22.02
C GLY A 28 31.33 6.14 -23.27
N GLY A 29 31.48 7.42 -23.64
CA GLY A 29 32.28 7.87 -24.77
C GLY A 29 33.54 8.63 -24.31
N SER A 30 34.68 8.40 -24.96
CA SER A 30 35.89 9.21 -24.71
C SER A 30 35.77 10.59 -25.36
N TYR A 31 36.12 11.64 -24.63
CA TYR A 31 36.12 13.02 -25.11
C TYR A 31 37.39 13.75 -24.68
N ASN A 32 37.87 14.67 -25.51
CA ASN A 32 39.01 15.53 -25.15
C ASN A 32 38.48 16.92 -24.84
N PHE A 33 38.56 17.33 -23.59
CA PHE A 33 38.09 18.62 -23.07
C PHE A 33 39.10 19.77 -23.29
N GLY A 34 40.16 19.55 -24.06
CA GLY A 34 41.20 20.56 -24.31
C GLY A 34 42.02 20.85 -23.06
N ALA A 35 42.97 21.79 -23.13
CA ALA A 35 43.71 22.21 -21.94
C ALA A 35 42.92 23.32 -21.25
N LEU A 36 42.41 23.04 -20.04
CA LEU A 36 41.58 23.97 -19.27
C LEU A 36 42.36 24.65 -18.14
N ASP A 37 43.45 24.03 -17.66
CA ASP A 37 44.40 24.67 -16.74
C ASP A 37 45.79 24.83 -17.37
N ALA A 38 46.40 25.99 -17.13
CA ALA A 38 47.75 26.32 -17.52
C ALA A 38 48.70 26.01 -16.35
N LEU A 39 49.25 24.80 -16.31
CA LEU A 39 50.31 24.33 -15.39
C LEU A 39 51.63 25.17 -15.41
N ASP A 40 51.65 26.36 -16.01
CA ASP A 40 52.85 27.16 -16.33
C ASP A 40 52.80 28.61 -15.79
N GLY A 41 52.18 28.82 -14.62
CA GLY A 41 52.36 30.05 -13.83
C GLY A 41 51.79 31.33 -14.46
N LYS A 42 50.70 31.22 -15.22
CA LYS A 42 49.87 32.37 -15.63
C LYS A 42 48.72 32.57 -14.65
N PRO A 43 48.21 33.80 -14.47
CA PRO A 43 46.95 34.00 -13.76
C PRO A 43 45.83 33.37 -14.59
N VAL A 44 45.05 32.48 -14.00
CA VAL A 44 43.86 31.88 -14.59
C VAL A 44 42.66 32.29 -13.77
N ASP A 45 41.63 32.80 -14.46
CA ASP A 45 40.38 33.32 -13.88
C ASP A 45 39.33 32.19 -13.75
N GLY A 46 39.72 30.90 -13.67
CA GLY A 46 38.81 29.75 -13.61
C GLY A 46 38.58 28.99 -14.93
N ALA A 47 37.66 28.02 -14.95
CA ALA A 47 37.33 27.17 -16.11
C ALA A 47 35.84 26.79 -16.14
N THR A 48 35.28 26.54 -17.34
CA THR A 48 33.85 26.19 -17.51
C THR A 48 33.68 24.95 -18.38
N VAL A 49 32.79 24.04 -17.99
CA VAL A 49 32.39 22.86 -18.78
C VAL A 49 30.87 22.88 -18.98
N GLU A 50 30.45 22.68 -20.23
CA GLU A 50 29.07 22.72 -20.71
C GLU A 50 28.66 21.35 -21.25
N PHE A 51 27.47 20.89 -20.85
CA PHE A 51 26.84 19.67 -21.34
C PHE A 51 25.42 19.98 -21.83
N LEU A 52 25.09 19.46 -23.02
CA LEU A 52 23.74 19.41 -23.57
C LEU A 52 23.33 17.95 -23.66
N PHE A 53 22.31 17.52 -22.93
CA PHE A 53 21.94 16.12 -22.87
C PHE A 53 20.46 15.92 -22.52
N ASN A 54 19.99 14.68 -22.69
CA ASN A 54 18.71 14.19 -22.20
C ASN A 54 18.95 12.74 -21.78
N PHE A 55 18.85 12.47 -20.49
CA PHE A 55 18.99 11.14 -19.92
C PHE A 55 17.69 10.74 -19.26
N SER A 56 17.35 9.47 -19.41
CA SER A 56 16.23 8.85 -18.74
C SER A 56 16.62 8.40 -17.35
N ASP A 57 15.64 8.34 -16.47
CA ASP A 57 15.81 7.84 -15.12
C ASP A 57 16.30 6.38 -15.15
N PHE A 58 17.42 6.14 -14.48
CA PHE A 58 17.98 4.82 -14.24
C PHE A 58 18.16 4.68 -12.74
N SER A 59 17.80 3.52 -12.20
CA SER A 59 17.79 3.21 -10.76
C SER A 59 19.21 3.08 -10.16
N GLY A 60 20.13 3.99 -10.45
CA GLY A 60 21.53 3.95 -10.05
C GLY A 60 22.22 5.32 -10.17
N SER A 61 23.45 5.44 -9.66
CA SER A 61 24.26 6.65 -9.85
C SER A 61 24.52 6.92 -11.34
N MET A 62 24.46 8.18 -11.77
CA MET A 62 24.61 8.56 -13.18
C MET A 62 25.60 9.70 -13.38
N ALA A 63 26.56 9.50 -14.27
CA ALA A 63 27.54 10.49 -14.66
C ALA A 63 27.15 11.19 -15.96
N ILE A 64 27.18 12.53 -15.93
CA ILE A 64 27.11 13.36 -17.14
C ILE A 64 28.44 13.25 -17.91
N GLY A 65 29.56 13.29 -17.18
CA GLY A 65 30.90 13.11 -17.73
C GLY A 65 31.99 13.27 -16.67
N ALA A 66 33.22 12.97 -17.06
CA ALA A 66 34.41 13.04 -16.21
C ALA A 66 35.52 13.84 -16.91
N VAL A 67 36.08 14.84 -16.21
CA VAL A 67 37.06 15.80 -16.74
C VAL A 67 38.32 15.82 -15.86
N GLY A 68 39.49 15.55 -16.43
CA GLY A 68 40.79 15.62 -15.72
C GLY A 68 41.81 14.56 -16.17
N GLY A 69 43.12 14.85 -16.04
CA GLY A 69 44.22 14.30 -16.86
C GLY A 69 45.19 13.26 -16.23
N ASP A 70 46.00 12.67 -17.12
CA ASP A 70 46.89 11.48 -17.05
C ASP A 70 46.24 10.15 -16.64
N SER A 71 46.57 9.12 -17.42
CA SER A 71 46.17 7.71 -17.47
C SER A 71 46.17 6.91 -16.16
N THR A 72 46.32 7.54 -14.99
CA THR A 72 46.35 6.90 -13.68
C THR A 72 45.22 7.39 -12.78
N ALA A 73 43.96 7.18 -13.16
CA ALA A 73 42.73 7.02 -12.34
C ALA A 73 42.53 7.82 -11.02
N ARG A 74 43.27 8.90 -10.75
CA ARG A 74 43.30 9.60 -9.45
C ARG A 74 43.09 11.12 -9.57
N GLU A 75 42.82 11.65 -10.77
CA GLU A 75 42.75 13.11 -11.02
C GLU A 75 41.59 13.52 -11.96
N MET A 76 40.46 12.79 -11.98
CA MET A 76 39.26 13.18 -12.78
C MET A 76 38.13 13.67 -11.88
N ASN A 77 37.53 14.84 -12.17
CA ASN A 77 36.27 15.23 -11.54
C ASN A 77 35.12 14.64 -12.33
N VAL A 78 34.23 13.93 -11.65
CA VAL A 78 33.04 13.32 -12.26
C VAL A 78 31.83 14.19 -11.92
N PHE A 79 31.15 14.69 -12.96
CA PHE A 79 29.90 15.44 -12.81
C PHE A 79 28.71 14.48 -12.90
N LYS A 80 27.84 14.53 -11.91
CA LYS A 80 26.74 13.57 -11.73
C LYS A 80 25.41 14.24 -11.98
N LEU A 81 24.56 13.58 -12.77
CA LEU A 81 23.13 13.90 -12.83
C LEU A 81 22.43 13.30 -11.61
N GLU A 82 22.86 12.13 -11.17
CA GLU A 82 22.37 11.45 -9.97
C GLU A 82 23.59 11.02 -9.16
N GLN A 83 23.81 11.66 -8.01
CA GLN A 83 24.99 11.41 -7.19
C GLN A 83 25.00 9.96 -6.68
N TRP A 84 23.88 9.50 -6.13
CA TRP A 84 23.68 8.15 -5.61
C TRP A 84 22.35 7.57 -6.06
N GLN A 85 22.23 6.24 -6.04
CA GLN A 85 20.98 5.59 -6.44
C GLN A 85 19.78 6.18 -5.68
N ASN A 86 18.80 6.67 -6.46
CA ASN A 86 17.53 7.21 -5.98
C ASN A 86 17.63 8.45 -5.06
N THR A 87 18.70 9.26 -5.15
CA THR A 87 18.76 10.51 -4.37
C THR A 87 18.06 11.69 -5.05
N GLY A 88 17.89 11.65 -6.37
CA GLY A 88 17.30 12.74 -7.14
C GLY A 88 18.16 14.01 -7.07
N LYS A 89 19.47 13.90 -6.83
CA LYS A 89 20.37 15.05 -6.65
C LYS A 89 21.49 15.09 -7.67
N PHE A 90 21.73 16.29 -8.22
CA PHE A 90 22.98 16.56 -8.92
C PHE A 90 24.16 16.38 -7.96
N GLY A 91 25.33 16.08 -8.50
CA GLY A 91 26.50 15.95 -7.66
C GLY A 91 27.82 16.01 -8.39
N ILE A 92 28.88 15.93 -7.60
CA ILE A 92 30.23 15.91 -8.10
C ILE A 92 31.05 14.92 -7.26
N THR A 93 31.72 14.01 -7.95
CA THR A 93 32.60 12.99 -7.35
C THR A 93 34.06 13.30 -7.65
N LEU A 94 34.88 13.27 -6.60
CA LEU A 94 36.34 13.25 -6.65
C LEU A 94 36.82 11.82 -6.32
N PRO A 95 37.09 10.97 -7.33
CA PRO A 95 37.41 9.56 -7.14
C PRO A 95 38.58 9.35 -6.17
N GLY A 96 38.30 8.66 -5.06
CA GLY A 96 39.29 8.32 -4.04
C GLY A 96 39.53 9.38 -2.97
N GLU A 97 38.85 10.52 -3.05
CA GLU A 97 38.90 11.59 -2.04
C GLU A 97 37.52 11.77 -1.38
N VAL A 98 36.49 12.16 -2.15
CA VAL A 98 35.20 12.60 -1.60
C VAL A 98 34.08 12.68 -2.66
N ASP A 99 32.84 12.48 -2.21
CA ASP A 99 31.62 12.59 -3.01
C ASP A 99 30.73 13.72 -2.45
N TYR A 100 30.19 14.58 -3.33
CA TYR A 100 29.35 15.70 -2.93
C TYR A 100 28.00 15.66 -3.64
N SER A 101 26.93 15.60 -2.86
CA SER A 101 25.57 15.83 -3.34
C SER A 101 25.26 17.32 -3.27
N LEU A 102 24.80 17.90 -4.37
CA LEU A 102 24.30 19.26 -4.42
C LEU A 102 22.85 19.30 -3.92
N GLN A 103 22.36 20.48 -3.51
CA GLN A 103 20.97 20.61 -3.05
C GLN A 103 19.98 20.57 -4.22
N ALA A 104 20.45 20.96 -5.41
CA ALA A 104 19.67 20.98 -6.64
C ALA A 104 19.14 19.58 -7.03
N ASP A 105 17.83 19.52 -7.29
CA ASP A 105 17.17 18.32 -7.79
C ASP A 105 17.59 18.00 -9.23
N SER A 106 17.83 16.72 -9.49
CA SER A 106 18.07 16.15 -10.81
C SER A 106 16.84 16.30 -11.69
N VAL A 107 17.05 16.38 -13.00
CA VAL A 107 15.95 16.40 -13.95
C VAL A 107 16.19 15.39 -15.07
N PHE A 108 15.18 14.56 -15.34
CA PHE A 108 15.24 13.45 -16.28
C PHE A 108 14.26 13.65 -17.44
N ASP A 109 14.47 12.89 -18.52
CA ASP A 109 13.57 12.78 -19.68
C ASP A 109 13.25 14.10 -20.40
N GLN A 110 14.14 15.09 -20.28
CA GLN A 110 14.06 16.36 -20.99
C GLN A 110 15.42 16.86 -21.45
N ASP A 111 15.42 17.74 -22.45
CA ASP A 111 16.64 18.36 -22.95
C ASP A 111 17.16 19.38 -21.94
N LEU A 112 18.36 19.14 -21.43
CA LEU A 112 19.02 19.97 -20.44
C LEU A 112 20.26 20.65 -21.00
N HIS A 113 20.49 21.87 -20.53
CA HIS A 113 21.75 22.58 -20.65
C HIS A 113 22.34 22.78 -19.26
N VAL A 114 23.39 22.02 -18.94
CA VAL A 114 24.04 22.05 -17.63
C VAL A 114 25.46 22.57 -17.78
N ILE A 115 25.83 23.52 -16.92
CA ILE A 115 27.17 24.09 -16.86
C ILE A 115 27.72 23.97 -15.45
N PHE A 116 28.97 23.52 -15.36
CA PHE A 116 29.79 23.62 -14.17
C PHE A 116 30.89 24.65 -14.41
N ARG A 117 30.92 25.69 -13.58
CA ARG A 117 31.91 26.77 -13.64
C ARG A 117 32.77 26.75 -12.39
N ARG A 118 34.08 26.56 -12.57
CA ARG A 118 35.08 26.71 -11.51
C ARG A 118 35.55 28.16 -11.48
N ASN A 119 35.43 28.82 -10.33
CA ASN A 119 36.02 30.14 -10.10
C ASN A 119 37.28 29.99 -9.24
N ASP A 120 38.46 30.24 -9.80
CA ASP A 120 39.73 30.05 -9.08
C ASP A 120 39.99 31.11 -8.01
N ASP A 121 39.56 32.35 -8.24
CA ASP A 121 39.68 33.44 -7.26
C ASP A 121 38.85 33.18 -6.00
N GLU A 122 37.68 32.56 -6.17
CA GLU A 122 36.74 32.29 -5.08
C GLU A 122 36.94 30.88 -4.49
N GLY A 123 37.49 29.95 -5.29
CA GLY A 123 37.66 28.54 -4.94
C GLY A 123 36.32 27.81 -4.85
N THR A 124 35.46 28.02 -5.85
CA THR A 124 34.09 27.48 -5.90
C THR A 124 33.80 26.77 -7.22
N ILE A 125 32.82 25.87 -7.19
CA ILE A 125 32.16 25.35 -8.39
C ILE A 125 30.70 25.78 -8.36
N ASP A 126 30.28 26.49 -9.40
CA ASP A 126 28.89 26.89 -9.59
C ASP A 126 28.20 25.92 -10.55
N LEU A 127 26.96 25.57 -10.21
CA LEU A 127 26.04 24.83 -11.06
C LEU A 127 25.06 25.80 -11.74
N PHE A 128 24.94 25.66 -13.05
CA PHE A 128 23.92 26.31 -13.86
C PHE A 128 23.09 25.26 -14.58
N VAL A 129 21.77 25.43 -14.58
CA VAL A 129 20.82 24.59 -15.31
C VAL A 129 19.95 25.49 -16.17
N ASN A 130 19.84 25.16 -17.46
CA ASN A 130 19.08 25.90 -18.46
C ASN A 130 19.43 27.40 -18.51
N GLY A 131 20.72 27.71 -18.34
CA GLY A 131 21.25 29.08 -18.38
C GLY A 131 21.02 29.90 -17.12
N ALA A 132 20.33 29.36 -16.11
CA ALA A 132 20.12 30.00 -14.81
C ALA A 132 21.13 29.47 -13.79
N TYR A 133 21.61 30.36 -12.92
CA TYR A 133 22.42 29.99 -11.75
C TYR A 133 21.54 29.19 -10.77
N VAL A 134 22.07 28.09 -10.24
CA VAL A 134 21.37 27.22 -9.29
C VAL A 134 22.01 27.29 -7.92
N GLU A 135 23.27 26.90 -7.81
CA GLU A 135 23.98 26.77 -6.53
C GLU A 135 25.50 26.94 -6.71
N THR A 136 26.19 27.24 -5.61
CA THR A 136 27.65 27.24 -5.52
C THR A 136 28.12 26.28 -4.43
N HIS A 137 29.14 25.48 -4.73
CA HIS A 137 29.82 24.63 -3.77
C HIS A 137 31.18 25.22 -3.42
N ALA A 138 31.45 25.41 -2.13
CA ALA A 138 32.67 26.03 -1.63
C ALA A 138 33.61 24.99 -1.00
N ASP A 139 34.65 24.60 -1.74
CA ASP A 139 35.82 23.93 -1.17
C ASP A 139 37.06 24.25 -2.02
N LYS A 140 38.15 24.70 -1.40
CA LYS A 140 39.28 25.34 -2.12
C LYS A 140 40.42 24.40 -2.49
N GLY A 141 40.44 23.18 -1.95
CA GLY A 141 41.64 22.34 -1.94
C GLY A 141 41.84 21.46 -3.18
N ASP A 142 40.77 20.81 -3.64
CA ASP A 142 40.91 19.54 -4.36
C ASP A 142 40.28 19.52 -5.76
N TRP A 143 39.60 20.58 -6.18
CA TRP A 143 38.99 20.67 -7.50
C TRP A 143 40.02 20.99 -8.60
N ARG A 144 40.19 20.07 -9.55
CA ARG A 144 41.07 20.28 -10.72
C ARG A 144 40.32 20.09 -12.03
N LEU A 145 40.04 21.18 -12.74
CA LEU A 145 39.54 21.15 -14.12
C LEU A 145 40.68 21.38 -15.09
N ASP A 146 41.64 20.46 -15.10
CA ASP A 146 42.86 20.60 -15.91
C ASP A 146 42.59 20.34 -17.40
N GLY A 147 41.48 19.67 -17.69
CA GLY A 147 41.06 19.25 -19.03
C GLY A 147 41.75 17.95 -19.47
N GLY A 148 42.04 17.82 -20.76
CA GLY A 148 42.63 16.64 -21.37
C GLY A 148 41.61 15.59 -21.78
N TRP A 149 42.05 14.33 -21.87
CA TRP A 149 41.16 13.21 -22.18
C TRP A 149 40.33 12.81 -20.96
N GLY A 150 39.02 12.68 -21.15
CA GLY A 150 38.05 12.22 -20.16
C GLY A 150 36.91 11.44 -20.82
N TYR A 151 35.74 11.45 -20.15
CA TYR A 151 34.56 10.68 -20.57
C TYR A 151 33.29 11.53 -20.60
N ILE A 152 32.36 11.14 -21.47
CA ILE A 152 30.99 11.65 -21.54
C ILE A 152 30.03 10.47 -21.36
N GLY A 153 28.96 10.67 -20.60
CA GLY A 153 28.01 9.59 -20.25
C GLY A 153 28.65 8.44 -19.48
N SER A 154 29.68 8.71 -18.66
CA SER A 154 30.27 7.75 -17.71
C SER A 154 31.26 8.47 -16.79
N SER A 155 31.52 7.86 -15.63
CA SER A 155 32.54 8.30 -14.67
C SER A 155 33.96 7.82 -15.01
N SER A 156 34.13 6.83 -15.90
CA SER A 156 35.45 6.28 -16.24
C SER A 156 35.47 5.51 -17.58
N SER A 157 36.55 4.77 -17.86
CA SER A 157 36.63 3.83 -18.99
C SER A 157 35.81 2.54 -18.80
N SER A 158 35.19 2.32 -17.65
CA SER A 158 34.37 1.14 -17.35
C SER A 158 32.89 1.37 -17.69
N THR A 159 32.02 0.40 -17.38
CA THR A 159 30.55 0.51 -17.54
C THR A 159 29.88 1.20 -16.34
N GLN A 160 30.64 1.93 -15.53
CA GLN A 160 30.15 2.54 -14.30
C GLN A 160 29.45 3.88 -14.57
N ASP A 161 28.32 4.10 -13.90
CA ASP A 161 27.47 5.30 -13.95
C ASP A 161 27.05 5.72 -15.37
N VAL A 162 26.82 4.74 -16.24
CA VAL A 162 26.44 4.98 -17.64
C VAL A 162 24.93 5.20 -17.72
N PRO A 163 24.46 6.36 -18.21
CA PRO A 163 23.03 6.62 -18.35
C PRO A 163 22.45 5.98 -19.62
N THR A 164 21.12 5.92 -19.68
CA THR A 164 20.40 5.75 -20.95
C THR A 164 19.97 7.11 -21.47
N GLY A 165 20.23 7.40 -22.75
CA GLY A 165 19.82 8.65 -23.38
C GLY A 165 20.88 9.21 -24.31
N ARG A 166 20.98 10.53 -24.40
CA ARG A 166 21.82 11.21 -25.39
C ARG A 166 22.53 12.43 -24.85
N VAL A 167 23.77 12.61 -25.29
CA VAL A 167 24.49 13.89 -25.19
C VAL A 167 24.47 14.53 -26.57
N TYR A 168 23.87 15.71 -26.67
CA TYR A 168 23.74 16.48 -27.91
C TYR A 168 24.98 17.32 -28.20
N GLY A 169 25.70 17.72 -27.17
CA GLY A 169 26.89 18.54 -27.30
C GLY A 169 27.65 18.69 -26.00
N VAL A 170 28.96 18.91 -26.13
CA VAL A 170 29.86 19.20 -25.02
C VAL A 170 30.78 20.33 -25.43
N ALA A 171 30.98 21.30 -24.53
CA ALA A 171 31.96 22.35 -24.72
C ALA A 171 32.74 22.59 -23.43
N SER A 172 33.98 23.07 -23.57
CA SER A 172 34.82 23.47 -22.46
C SER A 172 35.58 24.75 -22.78
N TYR A 173 35.75 25.58 -21.76
CA TYR A 173 36.29 26.94 -21.85
C TYR A 173 37.38 27.11 -20.80
N ASP A 174 38.57 27.58 -21.22
CA ASP A 174 39.71 27.89 -20.34
C ASP A 174 39.54 29.19 -19.52
N ALA A 175 38.29 29.51 -19.17
CA ALA A 175 37.89 30.68 -18.38
C ALA A 175 36.61 30.37 -17.59
N ALA A 176 36.43 31.02 -16.44
CA ALA A 176 35.12 31.10 -15.79
C ALA A 176 34.22 32.06 -16.59
N LEU A 177 33.23 31.52 -17.30
CA LEU A 177 32.30 32.33 -18.07
C LEU A 177 31.40 33.15 -17.14
N SER A 178 31.08 34.39 -17.53
CA SER A 178 30.12 35.20 -16.79
C SER A 178 28.69 34.62 -16.90
N ASP A 179 27.82 34.92 -15.93
CA ASP A 179 26.41 34.50 -15.95
C ASP A 179 25.70 34.94 -17.24
N GLN A 180 26.06 36.11 -17.77
CA GLN A 180 25.52 36.63 -19.03
C GLN A 180 25.97 35.81 -20.25
N GLU A 181 27.22 35.34 -20.27
CA GLU A 181 27.72 34.47 -21.32
C GLU A 181 27.07 33.09 -21.24
N ILE A 182 26.90 32.54 -20.03
CA ILE A 182 26.20 31.26 -19.80
C ILE A 182 24.74 31.33 -20.25
N ALA A 183 24.02 32.41 -19.91
CA ALA A 183 22.67 32.64 -20.38
C ALA A 183 22.62 32.81 -21.92
N ALA A 184 23.62 33.45 -22.52
CA ALA A 184 23.72 33.58 -23.97
C ALA A 184 23.96 32.22 -24.67
N LEU A 185 24.75 31.32 -24.06
CA LEU A 185 24.95 29.95 -24.55
C LEU A 185 23.63 29.17 -24.56
N TYR A 186 22.86 29.24 -23.47
CA TYR A 186 21.53 28.62 -23.40
C TYR A 186 20.58 29.13 -24.49
N ASN A 187 20.50 30.46 -24.66
CA ASN A 187 19.67 31.08 -25.69
C ASN A 187 20.15 30.75 -27.12
N ALA A 188 21.45 30.53 -27.31
CA ALA A 188 21.98 30.10 -28.59
C ALA A 188 21.64 28.63 -28.89
N TYR A 189 21.45 27.80 -27.88
CA TYR A 189 21.00 26.40 -28.02
C TYR A 189 19.49 26.29 -28.28
N ASN A 190 18.67 26.93 -27.46
CA ASN A 190 17.20 26.80 -27.51
C ASN A 190 16.50 27.80 -28.44
N GLY A 191 17.26 28.66 -29.13
CA GLY A 191 16.68 29.82 -29.83
C GLY A 191 16.38 30.96 -28.86
N PRO A 192 15.90 32.13 -29.33
CA PRO A 192 15.49 33.20 -28.42
C PRO A 192 14.53 32.60 -27.38
N ALA A 193 14.78 32.90 -26.10
CA ALA A 193 13.97 32.37 -24.99
C ALA A 193 12.49 32.42 -25.39
N ALA A 194 11.81 31.29 -25.27
CA ALA A 194 10.37 31.23 -25.44
C ALA A 194 9.77 32.38 -24.63
N ASP A 195 9.07 33.29 -25.29
CA ASP A 195 8.53 34.49 -24.66
C ASP A 195 7.05 34.56 -25.07
N PRO A 196 6.11 34.43 -24.12
CA PRO A 196 6.33 34.20 -22.68
C PRO A 196 6.87 32.79 -22.37
N HIS A 197 7.64 32.66 -21.27
CA HIS A 197 8.19 31.38 -20.79
C HIS A 197 7.42 30.91 -19.54
N ALA A 198 6.50 29.98 -19.70
CA ALA A 198 5.70 29.44 -18.60
C ALA A 198 6.47 28.39 -17.79
N VAL A 199 6.46 28.51 -16.47
CA VAL A 199 6.90 27.46 -15.54
C VAL A 199 5.90 27.34 -14.40
N VAL A 200 5.63 26.12 -13.97
CA VAL A 200 4.72 25.81 -12.88
C VAL A 200 5.43 24.88 -11.89
N THR A 201 5.46 25.25 -10.61
CA THR A 201 6.11 24.47 -9.54
C THR A 201 5.28 24.44 -8.26
N PRO A 202 5.29 23.35 -7.47
CA PRO A 202 5.92 22.06 -7.76
C PRO A 202 5.18 21.29 -8.88
N ALA A 203 5.80 20.22 -9.38
CA ALA A 203 5.23 19.40 -10.46
C ALA A 203 4.05 18.51 -10.02
N ALA A 204 3.87 18.33 -8.72
CA ALA A 204 2.73 17.67 -8.08
C ALA A 204 2.47 18.33 -6.72
N LEU A 205 1.23 18.26 -6.24
CA LEU A 205 0.86 18.62 -4.87
C LEU A 205 0.39 17.38 -4.13
N ASP A 206 1.13 16.97 -3.11
CA ASP A 206 0.68 16.00 -2.13
C ASP A 206 0.26 16.71 -0.85
N PHE A 207 -1.03 16.61 -0.52
CA PHE A 207 -1.62 17.18 0.69
C PHE A 207 -1.36 16.32 1.92
N GLY A 208 -0.69 15.17 1.75
CA GLY A 208 -0.31 14.27 2.84
C GLY A 208 -1.51 13.56 3.46
N ASP A 209 -1.29 13.04 4.66
CA ASP A 209 -2.33 12.41 5.47
C ASP A 209 -3.13 13.48 6.19
N TYR A 210 -4.46 13.34 6.14
CA TYR A 210 -5.35 14.31 6.74
C TYR A 210 -6.44 13.63 7.58
N ASP A 211 -6.54 14.06 8.84
CA ASP A 211 -7.64 13.69 9.74
C ASP A 211 -8.83 14.63 9.54
N SER A 212 -10.02 14.05 9.36
CA SER A 212 -11.36 14.66 9.32
C SER A 212 -11.61 15.85 10.28
N VAL A 213 -10.80 15.99 11.34
CA VAL A 213 -10.91 17.00 12.39
C VAL A 213 -10.18 18.33 12.08
N VAL A 214 -9.22 18.40 11.14
CA VAL A 214 -8.25 19.54 11.06
C VAL A 214 -8.50 20.55 9.92
N GLY A 215 -9.71 21.06 9.65
CA GLY A 215 -9.95 22.16 8.67
C GLY A 215 -9.34 22.06 7.23
N PRO A 216 -9.65 22.97 6.28
CA PRO A 216 -9.12 22.85 4.92
C PRO A 216 -7.59 23.08 4.85
N LEU A 217 -6.87 22.17 4.19
CA LEU A 217 -5.43 22.29 3.91
C LEU A 217 -5.22 23.04 2.58
N ASP A 218 -4.44 24.12 2.61
CA ASP A 218 -4.11 24.94 1.44
C ASP A 218 -2.65 24.72 1.05
N LEU A 219 -2.39 24.25 -0.18
CA LEU A 219 -1.06 24.20 -0.78
C LEU A 219 -0.97 25.15 -1.98
N ALA A 220 0.23 25.63 -2.29
CA ALA A 220 0.45 26.61 -3.35
C ALA A 220 1.15 25.98 -4.55
N VAL A 221 0.68 26.33 -5.75
CA VAL A 221 1.43 26.19 -6.99
C VAL A 221 1.91 27.57 -7.42
N THR A 222 3.21 27.73 -7.67
CA THR A 222 3.80 28.92 -8.26
C THR A 222 3.74 28.84 -9.79
N ILE A 223 3.14 29.84 -10.41
CA ILE A 223 3.16 30.05 -11.86
C ILE A 223 4.13 31.21 -12.14
N ALA A 224 5.20 30.94 -12.88
CA ALA A 224 6.24 31.90 -13.20
C ALA A 224 6.32 32.17 -14.71
N ASN A 225 6.61 33.41 -15.07
CA ASN A 225 6.96 33.83 -16.42
C ASN A 225 8.44 34.20 -16.46
N TYR A 226 9.29 33.31 -16.96
CA TYR A 226 10.71 33.61 -17.18
C TYR A 226 10.98 34.34 -18.51
N GLY A 227 9.93 34.63 -19.29
CA GLY A 227 10.00 35.47 -20.48
C GLY A 227 10.35 36.90 -20.13
N ALA A 228 11.01 37.60 -21.06
CA ALA A 228 11.58 38.92 -20.81
C ALA A 228 10.70 40.06 -21.32
N THR A 229 9.78 39.81 -22.27
CA THR A 229 9.05 40.89 -22.96
C THR A 229 7.55 40.68 -23.06
N GLU A 230 7.05 39.44 -23.09
CA GLU A 230 5.62 39.16 -23.22
C GLU A 230 5.00 38.67 -21.90
N ASN A 231 3.74 39.05 -21.65
CA ASN A 231 2.98 38.51 -20.53
C ASN A 231 2.64 37.05 -20.79
N LEU A 232 2.73 36.23 -19.74
CA LEU A 232 2.16 34.90 -19.72
C LEU A 232 0.67 35.02 -19.36
N GLU A 233 -0.21 34.83 -20.33
CA GLU A 233 -1.66 34.82 -20.16
C GLU A 233 -2.13 33.43 -19.72
N ILE A 234 -2.92 33.38 -18.64
CA ILE A 234 -3.53 32.17 -18.10
C ILE A 234 -5.00 32.15 -18.57
N SER A 235 -5.30 31.23 -19.48
CA SER A 235 -6.59 31.14 -20.15
C SER A 235 -7.60 30.25 -19.42
N SER A 236 -7.11 29.26 -18.65
CA SER A 236 -7.93 28.36 -17.85
C SER A 236 -7.15 27.77 -16.70
N VAL A 237 -7.82 27.55 -15.57
CA VAL A 237 -7.35 26.70 -14.47
C VAL A 237 -8.54 25.86 -14.02
N LEU A 238 -8.39 24.54 -14.07
CA LEU A 238 -9.43 23.57 -13.75
C LEU A 238 -8.86 22.45 -12.89
N VAL A 239 -9.65 21.97 -11.93
CA VAL A 239 -9.39 20.66 -11.32
C VAL A 239 -10.23 19.64 -12.08
N THR A 240 -9.60 18.54 -12.48
CA THR A 240 -10.19 17.45 -13.25
C THR A 240 -9.86 16.11 -12.60
N GLY A 241 -10.59 15.05 -12.96
CA GLY A 241 -10.45 13.72 -12.35
C GLY A 241 -11.70 13.30 -11.58
N VAL A 242 -11.73 12.04 -11.12
CA VAL A 242 -12.86 11.45 -10.38
C VAL A 242 -13.08 12.15 -9.05
N ASP A 243 -12.00 12.57 -8.38
CA ASP A 243 -12.06 13.21 -7.06
C ASP A 243 -11.92 14.74 -7.13
N ALA A 244 -12.18 15.34 -8.30
CA ALA A 244 -11.99 16.79 -8.50
C ALA A 244 -12.81 17.65 -7.52
N ASP A 245 -13.98 17.17 -7.09
CA ASP A 245 -14.88 17.87 -6.17
C ASP A 245 -14.30 18.01 -4.74
N HIS A 246 -13.26 17.22 -4.42
CA HIS A 246 -12.51 17.33 -3.18
C HIS A 246 -11.46 18.45 -3.19
N PHE A 247 -11.27 19.14 -4.31
CA PHE A 247 -10.34 20.27 -4.38
C PHE A 247 -11.06 21.54 -4.81
N SER A 248 -10.61 22.68 -4.28
CA SER A 248 -11.14 23.98 -4.69
C SER A 248 -10.04 25.01 -4.87
N LEU A 249 -10.35 26.03 -5.68
CA LEU A 249 -9.45 27.13 -5.98
C LEU A 249 -10.07 28.41 -5.44
N SER A 250 -9.27 29.22 -4.72
CA SER A 250 -9.75 30.48 -4.15
C SER A 250 -9.88 31.59 -5.21
N SER A 251 -8.88 31.72 -6.08
CA SER A 251 -8.86 32.49 -7.35
C SER A 251 -7.50 32.35 -8.02
N TYR A 252 -7.38 32.66 -9.33
CA TYR A 252 -6.10 32.74 -10.03
C TYR A 252 -6.01 34.02 -10.87
N PRO A 253 -4.80 34.61 -11.05
CA PRO A 253 -4.61 35.76 -11.93
C PRO A 253 -4.75 35.35 -13.40
N SER A 254 -5.18 36.28 -14.25
CA SER A 254 -5.27 36.05 -15.70
C SER A 254 -3.94 36.20 -16.43
N SER A 255 -2.92 36.78 -15.78
CA SER A 255 -1.63 37.04 -16.43
C SER A 255 -0.48 37.15 -15.43
N VAL A 256 0.71 36.71 -15.83
CA VAL A 256 1.97 36.90 -15.11
C VAL A 256 2.90 37.77 -15.97
N ALA A 257 3.33 38.91 -15.41
CA ALA A 257 4.22 39.85 -16.09
C ALA A 257 5.60 39.21 -16.39
N PRO A 258 6.36 39.73 -17.37
CA PRO A 258 7.72 39.28 -17.63
C PRO A 258 8.58 39.25 -16.37
N SER A 259 9.34 38.17 -16.20
CA SER A 259 10.16 37.89 -15.00
C SER A 259 9.38 37.88 -13.67
N GLY A 260 8.05 37.75 -13.72
CA GLY A 260 7.17 37.70 -12.56
C GLY A 260 6.76 36.28 -12.18
N SER A 261 6.17 36.15 -11.00
CA SER A 261 5.53 34.92 -10.53
C SER A 261 4.28 35.24 -9.71
N VAL A 262 3.43 34.23 -9.54
CA VAL A 262 2.23 34.29 -8.69
C VAL A 262 1.94 32.93 -8.08
N GLU A 263 1.36 32.93 -6.89
CA GLU A 263 0.89 31.72 -6.21
C GLU A 263 -0.60 31.48 -6.48
N LEU A 264 -0.92 30.24 -6.81
CA LEU A 264 -2.26 29.69 -6.90
C LEU A 264 -2.48 28.76 -5.72
N MET A 265 -3.36 29.14 -4.79
CA MET A 265 -3.73 28.30 -3.66
C MET A 265 -4.75 27.25 -4.10
N VAL A 266 -4.38 25.99 -3.93
CA VAL A 266 -5.22 24.81 -4.10
C VAL A 266 -5.61 24.32 -2.71
N ARG A 267 -6.92 24.19 -2.48
CA ARG A 267 -7.49 23.74 -1.22
C ARG A 267 -7.96 22.30 -1.35
N PHE A 268 -7.60 21.45 -0.41
CA PHE A 268 -8.26 20.17 -0.20
C PHE A 268 -9.47 20.34 0.75
N ASN A 269 -10.65 19.93 0.28
CA ASN A 269 -11.93 20.01 0.98
C ASN A 269 -12.23 18.66 1.64
N THR A 270 -12.15 18.65 2.96
CA THR A 270 -11.94 17.44 3.72
C THR A 270 -13.23 16.75 4.17
N SER A 271 -14.40 17.29 3.82
CA SER A 271 -15.67 16.92 4.43
C SER A 271 -16.32 15.62 3.93
N ALA A 272 -15.63 14.77 3.16
CA ALA A 272 -16.21 13.54 2.61
C ALA A 272 -15.23 12.53 2.00
N ALA A 273 -13.90 12.70 2.13
CA ALA A 273 -12.94 11.80 1.48
C ALA A 273 -12.45 10.73 2.46
N GLU A 274 -12.46 9.48 2.01
CA GLU A 274 -11.84 8.32 2.68
C GLU A 274 -10.87 7.67 1.67
N GLY A 275 -9.70 7.24 2.13
CA GLY A 275 -8.67 6.63 1.30
C GLY A 275 -7.89 7.61 0.41
N THR A 276 -7.33 7.11 -0.69
CA THR A 276 -6.50 7.92 -1.59
C THR A 276 -7.37 8.75 -2.53
N VAL A 277 -7.27 10.07 -2.41
CA VAL A 277 -7.93 11.05 -3.28
C VAL A 277 -6.96 11.46 -4.39
N ARG A 278 -7.38 11.37 -5.65
CA ARG A 278 -6.57 11.79 -6.81
C ARG A 278 -7.33 12.69 -7.77
N ALA A 279 -6.73 13.85 -8.05
CA ALA A 279 -7.20 14.76 -9.08
C ALA A 279 -6.03 15.32 -9.90
N THR A 280 -6.31 16.13 -10.90
CA THR A 280 -5.31 16.83 -11.71
C THR A 280 -5.71 18.28 -11.85
N LEU A 281 -4.81 19.18 -11.42
CA LEU A 281 -4.91 20.60 -11.70
C LEU A 281 -4.35 20.87 -13.10
N GLN A 282 -5.22 21.31 -14.01
CA GLN A 282 -4.88 21.69 -15.37
C GLN A 282 -4.77 23.21 -15.48
N ILE A 283 -3.64 23.72 -15.99
CA ILE A 283 -3.37 25.16 -16.18
C ILE A 283 -3.05 25.41 -17.65
N GLU A 284 -3.90 26.18 -18.33
CA GLU A 284 -3.74 26.53 -19.75
C GLU A 284 -3.17 27.94 -19.91
N THR A 285 -2.08 28.08 -20.65
CA THR A 285 -1.36 29.35 -20.86
C THR A 285 -1.03 29.61 -22.33
N ASN A 286 -0.61 30.83 -22.66
CA ASN A 286 -0.01 31.17 -23.95
C ASN A 286 1.52 30.96 -24.00
N GLY A 287 2.10 30.25 -23.03
CA GLY A 287 3.54 29.99 -22.95
C GLY A 287 4.09 29.44 -24.26
N ALA A 288 5.08 30.11 -24.85
CA ALA A 288 5.68 29.69 -26.11
C ALA A 288 6.46 28.37 -25.96
N ASN A 289 6.87 28.03 -24.74
CA ASN A 289 7.49 26.75 -24.40
C ASN A 289 6.45 25.65 -24.11
N ARG A 290 5.35 25.99 -23.43
CA ARG A 290 4.33 25.02 -23.01
C ARG A 290 2.99 25.72 -22.80
N GLY A 291 1.98 25.27 -23.53
CA GLY A 291 0.62 25.82 -23.46
C GLY A 291 -0.27 25.22 -22.36
N SER A 292 0.09 24.06 -21.80
CA SER A 292 -0.73 23.37 -20.80
C SER A 292 0.15 22.65 -19.77
N PHE A 293 -0.20 22.77 -18.49
CA PHE A 293 0.42 22.07 -17.37
C PHE A 293 -0.61 21.19 -16.69
N GLU A 294 -0.20 19.97 -16.34
CA GLU A 294 -0.98 19.02 -15.55
C GLU A 294 -0.19 18.76 -14.27
N ILE A 295 -0.80 19.08 -13.14
CA ILE A 295 -0.20 18.97 -11.82
C ILE A 295 -1.04 17.94 -11.06
N PRO A 296 -0.52 16.73 -10.80
CA PRO A 296 -1.21 15.74 -10.00
C PRO A 296 -1.49 16.30 -8.60
N LEU A 297 -2.72 16.08 -8.13
CA LEU A 297 -3.15 16.38 -6.77
C LEU A 297 -3.40 15.05 -6.07
N THR A 298 -2.74 14.83 -4.94
CA THR A 298 -2.98 13.67 -4.09
C THR A 298 -3.27 14.11 -2.67
N ALA A 299 -4.18 13.40 -2.01
CA ALA A 299 -4.36 13.46 -0.58
C ALA A 299 -4.66 12.04 -0.10
N PHE A 300 -4.36 11.74 1.15
CA PHE A 300 -4.79 10.50 1.78
C PHE A 300 -5.56 10.84 3.05
N ALA A 301 -6.71 10.21 3.23
CA ALA A 301 -7.49 10.31 4.45
C ALA A 301 -7.60 8.91 5.05
N PHE A 302 -7.08 8.73 6.26
CA PHE A 302 -7.32 7.51 7.00
C PHE A 302 -8.82 7.39 7.29
N GLU A 303 -9.32 6.17 7.20
CA GLU A 303 -10.66 5.82 7.65
C GLU A 303 -10.73 5.92 9.18
N PRO A 304 -11.90 6.27 9.75
CA PRO A 304 -12.12 6.14 11.18
C PRO A 304 -11.81 4.71 11.66
N LEU A 305 -11.14 4.59 12.81
CA LEU A 305 -10.80 3.29 13.38
C LEU A 305 -12.05 2.38 13.48
N PRO A 306 -11.93 1.10 13.12
CA PRO A 306 -13.08 0.23 12.99
C PRO A 306 -13.64 -0.12 14.37
N GLU A 307 -14.94 -0.39 14.45
CA GLU A 307 -15.52 -0.96 15.68
C GLU A 307 -15.02 -2.39 15.97
N LYS A 308 -14.49 -3.06 14.93
CA LYS A 308 -13.92 -4.40 15.01
C LYS A 308 -12.70 -4.54 14.09
N ALA A 309 -11.54 -4.83 14.66
CA ALA A 309 -10.32 -5.13 13.92
C ALA A 309 -10.22 -6.64 13.64
N ALA A 310 -9.71 -7.00 12.47
CA ALA A 310 -9.24 -8.36 12.21
C ALA A 310 -7.89 -8.58 12.87
N LEU A 311 -6.95 -7.65 12.66
CA LEU A 311 -5.63 -7.68 13.29
C LEU A 311 -5.39 -6.38 14.06
N LEU A 312 -4.81 -6.50 15.25
CA LEU A 312 -4.17 -5.40 15.97
C LEU A 312 -2.69 -5.73 16.15
N VAL A 313 -1.83 -4.95 15.50
CA VAL A 313 -0.36 -5.05 15.60
C VAL A 313 0.15 -3.99 16.55
N ILE A 314 0.87 -4.38 17.60
CA ILE A 314 1.38 -3.46 18.61
C ILE A 314 2.90 -3.52 18.66
N ASN A 315 3.54 -2.45 18.21
CA ASN A 315 4.98 -2.26 18.13
C ASN A 315 5.46 -1.17 19.12
N PRO A 316 6.76 -1.15 19.49
CA PRO A 316 7.28 -0.16 20.42
C PRO A 316 7.54 1.22 19.78
N HIS A 317 8.17 1.28 18.60
CA HIS A 317 8.54 2.55 17.96
C HIS A 317 8.15 2.61 16.47
N PRO A 318 7.97 3.84 15.91
CA PRO A 318 7.77 4.07 14.47
C PRO A 318 8.98 3.66 13.61
N ASP A 319 8.93 2.49 12.97
CA ASP A 319 9.89 1.79 12.08
C ASP A 319 9.80 0.28 12.32
N ASP A 320 9.58 -0.11 13.58
CA ASP A 320 9.38 -1.48 14.00
C ASP A 320 8.19 -2.13 13.29
N GLU A 321 7.15 -1.35 12.93
CA GLU A 321 5.99 -1.84 12.18
C GLU A 321 6.40 -2.48 10.85
N GLY A 322 7.40 -1.91 10.17
CA GLY A 322 7.93 -2.43 8.91
C GLY A 322 9.04 -3.46 9.10
N LEU A 323 9.87 -3.31 10.13
CA LEU A 323 11.02 -4.20 10.38
C LEU A 323 10.60 -5.61 10.77
N PHE A 324 9.56 -5.74 11.61
CA PHE A 324 9.15 -7.04 12.17
C PHE A 324 7.78 -7.51 11.68
N TYR A 325 6.98 -6.62 11.08
CA TYR A 325 5.57 -6.92 10.81
C TYR A 325 5.09 -6.48 9.43
N GLY A 326 5.96 -5.90 8.59
CA GLY A 326 5.54 -5.20 7.39
C GLY A 326 4.95 -6.10 6.30
N GLY A 327 5.39 -7.35 6.19
CA GLY A 327 4.87 -8.35 5.27
C GLY A 327 3.47 -8.80 5.70
N THR A 328 3.31 -9.05 7.01
CA THR A 328 2.00 -9.25 7.64
C THR A 328 1.06 -8.07 7.38
N LEU A 329 1.51 -6.83 7.66
CA LEU A 329 0.70 -5.63 7.48
C LEU A 329 0.22 -5.49 6.03
N ALA A 330 1.13 -5.54 5.05
CA ALA A 330 0.79 -5.38 3.64
C ALA A 330 -0.12 -6.51 3.12
N TYR A 331 0.11 -7.75 3.54
CA TYR A 331 -0.71 -8.88 3.12
C TYR A 331 -2.14 -8.75 3.66
N TYR A 332 -2.32 -8.57 4.97
CA TYR A 332 -3.67 -8.56 5.54
C TYR A 332 -4.47 -7.29 5.21
N SER A 333 -3.81 -6.15 4.99
CA SER A 333 -4.49 -4.90 4.64
C SER A 333 -4.85 -4.79 3.16
N GLN A 334 -4.03 -5.30 2.23
CA GLN A 334 -4.22 -5.11 0.78
C GLN A 334 -4.62 -6.38 0.06
N VAL A 335 -3.95 -7.50 0.32
CA VAL A 335 -4.24 -8.78 -0.35
C VAL A 335 -5.53 -9.38 0.20
N ARG A 336 -5.65 -9.36 1.52
CA ARG A 336 -6.82 -9.88 2.25
C ARG A 336 -7.85 -8.81 2.55
N ASN A 337 -7.45 -7.53 2.46
CA ASN A 337 -8.34 -6.41 2.60
C ASN A 337 -9.16 -6.44 3.92
N LEU A 338 -8.51 -6.92 4.98
CA LEU A 338 -9.11 -7.05 6.30
C LEU A 338 -8.84 -5.81 7.16
N PRO A 339 -9.70 -5.52 8.17
CA PRO A 339 -9.49 -4.42 9.09
C PRO A 339 -8.22 -4.58 9.95
N THR A 340 -7.08 -4.16 9.41
CA THR A 340 -5.76 -4.25 10.06
C THR A 340 -5.41 -2.91 10.70
N VAL A 341 -5.20 -2.89 12.02
CA VAL A 341 -4.86 -1.70 12.79
C VAL A 341 -3.46 -1.86 13.38
N MET A 342 -2.68 -0.78 13.36
CA MET A 342 -1.36 -0.73 14.00
C MET A 342 -1.35 0.28 15.17
N MET A 343 -0.52 -0.01 16.17
CA MET A 343 -0.35 0.81 17.35
C MET A 343 1.12 0.86 17.76
N SER A 344 1.68 2.07 17.82
CA SER A 344 3.00 2.30 18.39
C SER A 344 2.88 2.73 19.86
N MET A 345 3.62 2.06 20.74
CA MET A 345 3.64 2.41 22.17
C MET A 345 4.32 3.76 22.42
N THR A 346 5.30 4.14 21.62
CA THR A 346 6.04 5.41 21.71
C THR A 346 5.96 6.19 20.40
N SER A 347 6.42 7.45 20.40
CA SER A 347 6.62 8.24 19.18
C SER A 347 8.03 8.10 18.59
N GLY A 348 8.91 7.30 19.20
CA GLY A 348 10.30 7.13 18.75
C GLY A 348 11.17 8.39 18.85
N ASP A 349 10.82 9.34 19.70
CA ASP A 349 11.39 10.69 19.70
C ASP A 349 12.72 10.84 20.48
N SER A 350 13.23 9.77 21.11
CA SER A 350 14.47 9.82 21.92
C SER A 350 15.74 10.15 21.14
N GLY A 351 15.75 9.85 19.83
CA GLY A 351 16.86 10.11 18.92
C GLY A 351 16.81 11.45 18.19
N ILE A 352 15.69 12.18 18.27
CA ILE A 352 15.49 13.41 17.51
C ILE A 352 16.03 14.60 18.34
N SER A 353 17.03 15.30 17.80
CA SER A 353 17.50 16.55 18.43
C SER A 353 16.46 17.65 18.21
N VAL A 354 15.48 17.72 19.10
CA VAL A 354 14.35 18.65 19.02
C VAL A 354 14.79 20.08 19.31
N SER A 355 15.16 20.83 18.26
CA SER A 355 15.19 22.29 18.31
C SER A 355 13.81 22.91 18.09
N ASP A 356 12.92 22.21 17.36
CA ASP A 356 11.52 22.57 17.16
C ASP A 356 10.60 21.50 17.79
N PRO A 357 9.60 21.89 18.61
CA PRO A 357 8.57 20.95 19.09
C PRO A 357 7.82 20.21 17.99
N ALA A 358 7.71 20.78 16.77
CA ALA A 358 7.09 20.11 15.62
C ALA A 358 7.87 18.88 15.15
N ASP A 359 9.19 18.85 15.33
CA ASP A 359 10.05 17.72 14.92
C ASP A 359 9.80 16.45 15.75
N ARG A 360 9.05 16.55 16.86
CA ARG A 360 8.69 15.39 17.73
C ARG A 360 7.71 14.43 17.07
N PHE A 361 6.87 14.95 16.19
CA PHE A 361 5.86 14.15 15.48
C PHE A 361 6.37 13.66 14.12
N LEU A 362 7.59 14.04 13.72
CA LEU A 362 8.20 13.64 12.45
C LEU A 362 8.12 12.13 12.26
N ARG A 363 8.47 11.34 13.28
CA ARG A 363 8.43 9.87 13.20
C ARG A 363 7.00 9.30 13.19
N GLU A 364 6.04 9.98 13.80
CA GLU A 364 4.63 9.60 13.64
C GLU A 364 4.19 9.81 12.18
N ASP A 365 4.59 10.91 11.55
CA ASP A 365 4.30 11.18 10.14
C ASP A 365 5.03 10.21 9.20
N GLU A 366 6.26 9.81 9.52
CA GLU A 366 6.98 8.76 8.77
C GLU A 366 6.24 7.41 8.86
N MET A 367 5.74 7.03 10.03
CA MET A 367 4.94 5.80 10.19
C MET A 367 3.57 5.90 9.52
N ARG A 368 2.91 7.07 9.47
CA ARG A 368 1.69 7.23 8.68
C ARG A 368 1.94 7.02 7.19
N ASN A 369 3.03 7.59 6.67
CA ASN A 369 3.46 7.36 5.28
C ASN A 369 3.80 5.87 5.03
N ALA A 370 4.44 5.20 5.98
CA ALA A 370 4.70 3.77 5.91
C ALA A 370 3.38 2.96 5.92
N ALA A 371 2.44 3.30 6.81
CA ALA A 371 1.11 2.69 6.89
C ALA A 371 0.34 2.79 5.57
N ARG A 372 0.42 3.94 4.90
CA ARG A 372 -0.15 4.15 3.55
C ARG A 372 0.49 3.21 2.52
N ALA A 373 1.81 3.04 2.54
CA ALA A 373 2.51 2.11 1.65
C ALA A 373 2.11 0.65 1.90
N TYR A 374 1.96 0.28 3.17
CA TYR A 374 1.41 -1.03 3.55
C TYR A 374 -0.09 -1.15 3.26
N GLY A 375 -0.77 -0.09 2.81
CA GLY A 375 -2.20 -0.10 2.51
C GLY A 375 -3.11 -0.22 3.73
N VAL A 376 -2.60 0.14 4.91
CA VAL A 376 -3.41 0.22 6.13
C VAL A 376 -4.35 1.41 6.02
N LYS A 377 -5.65 1.13 6.15
CA LYS A 377 -6.72 2.10 5.92
C LYS A 377 -6.97 3.02 7.10
N TYR A 378 -6.63 2.59 8.31
CA TYR A 378 -6.93 3.29 9.56
C TYR A 378 -5.71 4.02 10.12
N GLU A 379 -5.97 5.15 10.78
CA GLU A 379 -4.94 5.96 11.43
C GLU A 379 -4.16 5.10 12.44
N PRO A 380 -2.82 5.06 12.37
CA PRO A 380 -1.99 4.43 13.38
C PRO A 380 -2.26 5.01 14.77
N ILE A 381 -2.40 4.14 15.77
CA ILE A 381 -2.59 4.59 17.15
C ILE A 381 -1.23 4.91 17.76
N PHE A 382 -1.02 6.15 18.17
CA PHE A 382 0.18 6.56 18.91
C PHE A 382 -0.15 6.68 20.40
N ALA A 383 0.36 5.75 21.20
CA ALA A 383 0.13 5.77 22.65
C ALA A 383 0.99 6.81 23.38
N ARG A 384 2.11 7.22 22.77
CA ARG A 384 3.00 8.29 23.24
C ARG A 384 3.55 8.07 24.66
N PHE A 385 3.82 6.81 25.01
CA PHE A 385 4.63 6.50 26.19
C PHE A 385 6.08 6.95 25.99
N ASP A 386 6.77 7.23 27.10
CA ASP A 386 8.12 7.76 27.08
C ASP A 386 9.06 6.86 26.26
N ASP A 387 9.70 7.39 25.21
CA ASP A 387 10.77 6.69 24.49
C ASP A 387 12.06 6.82 25.33
N GLY A 388 12.28 5.86 26.22
CA GLY A 388 13.26 5.96 27.29
C GLY A 388 14.43 5.01 27.17
N GLY A 389 14.37 4.02 26.28
CA GLY A 389 15.36 2.96 26.13
C GLY A 389 15.77 2.38 27.48
N SER A 390 17.05 2.54 27.85
CA SER A 390 17.60 2.00 29.11
C SER A 390 17.22 2.73 30.40
N SER A 391 16.51 3.85 30.33
CA SER A 391 16.17 4.66 31.50
C SER A 391 14.84 4.29 32.18
N ILE A 392 14.03 3.48 31.51
CA ILE A 392 12.79 2.92 32.07
C ILE A 392 13.16 1.57 32.69
N GLU A 393 13.12 1.48 34.03
CA GLU A 393 13.52 0.26 34.74
C GLU A 393 12.36 -0.74 34.88
N THR A 394 11.11 -0.28 34.83
CA THR A 394 9.91 -1.12 35.02
C THR A 394 8.70 -0.62 34.23
N LEU A 395 7.77 -1.53 33.92
CA LEU A 395 6.46 -1.23 33.33
C LEU A 395 5.63 -0.24 34.16
N GLU A 396 5.76 -0.26 35.49
CA GLU A 396 5.03 0.67 36.39
C GLU A 396 5.56 2.11 36.32
N THR A 397 6.81 2.28 35.87
CA THR A 397 7.45 3.59 35.72
C THR A 397 7.39 4.13 34.29
N TRP A 398 6.81 3.38 33.36
CA TRP A 398 6.65 3.82 31.98
C TRP A 398 5.46 4.77 31.87
N THR A 399 5.75 6.07 31.83
CA THR A 399 4.74 7.13 31.82
C THR A 399 4.47 7.63 30.41
N GLN A 400 3.26 8.15 30.19
CA GLN A 400 2.95 8.92 28.98
C GLN A 400 3.60 10.30 29.09
N PHE A 401 4.17 10.79 27.98
CA PHE A 401 4.66 12.17 27.94
C PHE A 401 3.50 13.15 28.23
N PRO A 402 3.77 14.30 28.88
CA PRO A 402 2.72 15.25 29.23
C PRO A 402 2.10 15.87 27.97
N ASN A 403 0.94 15.35 27.57
CA ASN A 403 0.09 15.92 26.53
C ASN A 403 -0.36 17.34 26.95
N THR A 404 -0.06 18.34 26.12
CA THR A 404 -0.39 19.76 26.40
C THR A 404 -1.85 20.13 26.13
N GLY A 405 -2.66 19.19 25.62
CA GLY A 405 -4.11 19.36 25.44
C GLY A 405 -4.51 20.19 24.22
N ASP A 406 -3.55 20.56 23.36
CA ASP A 406 -3.80 21.24 22.07
C ASP A 406 -3.62 20.27 20.86
N ASP A 407 -3.32 18.99 21.12
CA ASP A 407 -3.00 18.00 20.09
C ASP A 407 -4.25 17.18 19.73
N ALA A 408 -4.89 17.54 18.62
CA ALA A 408 -6.18 16.99 18.17
C ALA A 408 -6.15 15.50 17.76
N ALA A 409 -5.00 14.83 17.81
CA ALA A 409 -4.76 13.49 17.26
C ALA A 409 -4.71 12.34 18.31
N ASP A 410 -5.11 12.60 19.55
CA ASP A 410 -5.15 11.57 20.59
C ASP A 410 -6.41 10.67 20.41
N TYR A 411 -6.23 9.43 19.93
CA TYR A 411 -7.33 8.45 19.79
C TYR A 411 -8.04 8.13 21.13
N LEU A 412 -7.33 8.34 22.24
CA LEU A 412 -7.84 8.30 23.60
C LEU A 412 -7.45 9.63 24.25
N SER A 413 -8.41 10.36 24.81
CA SER A 413 -8.17 11.62 25.56
C SER A 413 -7.02 11.43 26.56
N PRO A 414 -6.17 12.45 26.85
CA PRO A 414 -4.98 12.32 27.68
C PRO A 414 -5.19 11.39 28.88
N PHE A 415 -4.59 10.21 28.76
CA PHE A 415 -4.84 9.09 29.65
C PHE A 415 -3.76 9.07 30.73
N THR A 416 -4.19 9.21 31.98
CA THR A 416 -3.28 9.22 33.15
C THR A 416 -3.03 7.82 33.72
N GLY A 417 -3.37 6.76 32.99
CA GLY A 417 -3.19 5.38 33.42
C GLY A 417 -1.92 4.72 32.88
N ASN A 418 -1.70 3.47 33.27
CA ASN A 418 -0.51 2.70 32.91
C ASN A 418 -0.64 2.08 31.49
N PRO A 419 0.47 1.67 30.85
CA PRO A 419 0.46 1.07 29.51
C PRO A 419 -0.43 -0.17 29.36
N VAL A 420 -0.64 -0.94 30.43
CA VAL A 420 -1.52 -2.11 30.41
C VAL A 420 -2.98 -1.71 30.24
N GLU A 421 -3.47 -0.75 31.03
CA GLU A 421 -4.87 -0.30 30.97
C GLU A 421 -5.15 0.45 29.66
N TYR A 422 -4.19 1.24 29.16
CA TYR A 422 -4.31 1.89 27.84
C TYR A 422 -4.50 0.83 26.75
N THR A 423 -3.61 -0.15 26.71
CA THR A 423 -3.65 -1.21 25.70
C THR A 423 -4.91 -2.06 25.82
N ALA A 424 -5.34 -2.41 27.05
CA ALA A 424 -6.58 -3.15 27.29
C ALA A 424 -7.82 -2.34 26.85
N ARG A 425 -7.79 -1.01 26.99
CA ARG A 425 -8.83 -0.12 26.46
C ARG A 425 -8.88 -0.16 24.94
N VAL A 426 -7.74 -0.09 24.26
CA VAL A 426 -7.67 -0.22 22.79
C VAL A 426 -8.22 -1.58 22.35
N ILE A 427 -7.82 -2.68 22.99
CA ILE A 427 -8.34 -4.02 22.71
C ILE A 427 -9.87 -4.07 22.90
N ARG A 428 -10.43 -3.46 23.94
CA ARG A 428 -11.89 -3.45 24.15
C ARG A 428 -12.66 -2.54 23.20
N LYS A 429 -12.06 -1.43 22.73
CA LYS A 429 -12.66 -0.55 21.71
C LYS A 429 -12.68 -1.25 20.34
N LEU A 430 -11.53 -1.80 19.93
CA LEU A 430 -11.34 -2.37 18.60
C LEU A 430 -11.74 -3.84 18.49
N ARG A 431 -11.92 -4.56 19.60
CA ARG A 431 -12.34 -5.97 19.63
C ARG A 431 -11.61 -6.86 18.59
N PRO A 432 -10.25 -6.86 18.58
CA PRO A 432 -9.49 -7.56 17.56
C PRO A 432 -9.68 -9.09 17.66
N GLU A 433 -9.75 -9.75 16.52
CA GLU A 433 -9.74 -11.22 16.46
C GLU A 433 -8.31 -11.77 16.65
N VAL A 434 -7.32 -11.11 16.05
CA VAL A 434 -5.90 -11.46 16.15
C VAL A 434 -5.10 -10.31 16.76
N LEU A 435 -4.28 -10.62 17.76
CA LEU A 435 -3.35 -9.69 18.41
C LEU A 435 -1.91 -10.12 18.11
N LEU A 436 -1.06 -9.16 17.72
CA LEU A 436 0.34 -9.39 17.36
C LEU A 436 1.26 -8.42 18.11
N THR A 437 2.39 -8.90 18.63
CA THR A 437 3.44 -8.07 19.28
C THR A 437 4.78 -8.81 19.35
N SER A 438 5.84 -8.19 19.86
CA SER A 438 7.15 -8.81 20.07
C SER A 438 7.12 -9.93 21.13
N ASP A 439 8.05 -10.88 21.06
CA ASP A 439 8.25 -11.85 22.13
C ASP A 439 8.69 -11.22 23.47
N SER A 440 8.80 -12.08 24.50
CA SER A 440 9.26 -11.66 25.83
C SER A 440 10.74 -11.22 25.87
N GLY A 441 11.54 -11.63 24.88
CA GLY A 441 12.89 -11.15 24.63
C GLY A 441 12.92 -9.70 24.14
N GLY A 442 11.83 -9.25 23.51
CA GLY A 442 11.72 -7.95 22.87
C GLY A 442 12.53 -7.91 21.57
N ASP A 443 12.38 -8.96 20.75
CA ASP A 443 13.11 -9.16 19.50
C ASP A 443 14.63 -9.13 19.75
N TYR A 444 15.31 -8.05 19.38
CA TYR A 444 16.76 -7.88 19.56
C TYR A 444 17.17 -7.45 21.00
N GLY A 445 16.23 -7.34 21.93
CA GLY A 445 16.51 -7.16 23.36
C GLY A 445 16.45 -5.72 23.88
N HIS A 446 15.94 -4.77 23.10
CA HIS A 446 15.68 -3.40 23.56
C HIS A 446 14.67 -3.41 24.71
N LEU A 447 14.81 -2.47 25.65
CA LEU A 447 13.97 -2.47 26.85
C LEU A 447 12.52 -2.08 26.55
N ASP A 448 12.29 -1.17 25.62
CA ASP A 448 10.92 -0.76 25.25
C ASP A 448 10.17 -1.87 24.49
N HIS A 449 10.88 -2.75 23.77
CA HIS A 449 10.27 -3.94 23.16
C HIS A 449 9.79 -4.91 24.23
N ARG A 450 10.65 -5.19 25.23
CA ARG A 450 10.29 -6.04 26.37
C ARG A 450 9.14 -5.46 27.20
N HIS A 451 9.11 -4.14 27.40
CA HIS A 451 8.00 -3.49 28.07
C HIS A 451 6.73 -3.53 27.25
N THR A 452 6.80 -3.33 25.94
CA THR A 452 5.67 -3.46 25.02
C THR A 452 5.09 -4.87 25.10
N SER A 453 5.91 -5.90 24.90
CA SER A 453 5.48 -7.30 25.01
C SER A 453 4.83 -7.59 26.37
N ALA A 454 5.47 -7.19 27.47
CA ALA A 454 4.91 -7.36 28.81
C ALA A 454 3.57 -6.61 29.02
N ALA A 455 3.44 -5.40 28.47
CA ALA A 455 2.22 -4.61 28.54
C ALA A 455 1.09 -5.28 27.78
N VAL A 456 1.35 -5.74 26.55
CA VAL A 456 0.38 -6.39 25.66
C VAL A 456 -0.10 -7.71 26.25
N VAL A 457 0.80 -8.55 26.77
CA VAL A 457 0.43 -9.81 27.44
C VAL A 457 -0.45 -9.57 28.66
N ALA A 458 -0.11 -8.58 29.50
CA ALA A 458 -0.95 -8.22 30.64
C ALA A 458 -2.31 -7.62 30.20
N ALA A 459 -2.31 -6.84 29.13
CA ALA A 459 -3.51 -6.21 28.57
C ALA A 459 -4.46 -7.22 27.95
N TYR A 460 -3.95 -8.25 27.27
CA TYR A 460 -4.73 -9.38 26.76
C TYR A 460 -5.59 -10.02 27.87
N ALA A 461 -4.97 -10.37 28.99
CA ALA A 461 -5.67 -10.96 30.13
C ALA A 461 -6.68 -9.97 30.77
N MET A 462 -6.29 -8.69 30.91
CA MET A 462 -7.15 -7.65 31.48
C MET A 462 -8.37 -7.35 30.59
N ALA A 463 -8.19 -7.33 29.27
CA ALA A 463 -9.25 -7.05 28.31
C ALA A 463 -10.36 -8.11 28.40
N ALA A 464 -10.00 -9.38 28.60
CA ALA A 464 -10.92 -10.50 28.73
C ALA A 464 -11.66 -10.57 30.09
N ASP A 465 -11.10 -9.96 31.15
CA ASP A 465 -11.68 -10.02 32.49
C ASP A 465 -12.89 -9.08 32.66
N SER A 466 -14.09 -9.64 32.58
CA SER A 466 -15.36 -8.94 32.82
C SER A 466 -15.53 -8.32 34.21
N SER A 467 -14.68 -8.68 35.18
CA SER A 467 -14.68 -8.06 36.52
C SER A 467 -13.89 -6.75 36.59
N VAL A 468 -13.05 -6.47 35.58
CA VAL A 468 -12.29 -5.22 35.46
C VAL A 468 -13.10 -4.21 34.66
N THR A 469 -13.39 -3.05 35.27
CA THR A 469 -14.04 -1.92 34.59
C THR A 469 -13.01 -1.07 33.86
N ILE A 470 -13.10 -1.00 32.54
CA ILE A 470 -12.34 -0.08 31.69
C ILE A 470 -13.36 0.86 31.04
N LEU A 471 -13.08 2.17 31.03
CA LEU A 471 -13.98 3.18 30.50
C LEU A 471 -13.51 3.69 29.12
N ASP A 472 -14.45 4.11 28.28
CA ASP A 472 -14.18 4.91 27.08
C ASP A 472 -13.88 6.38 27.44
N ASP A 473 -13.68 7.22 26.41
CA ASP A 473 -13.33 8.63 26.57
C ASP A 473 -14.49 9.47 27.13
N GLU A 474 -15.72 9.01 26.94
CA GLU A 474 -16.95 9.58 27.50
C GLU A 474 -17.25 9.09 28.94
N GLY A 475 -16.46 8.14 29.46
CA GLY A 475 -16.60 7.57 30.79
C GLY A 475 -17.61 6.42 30.90
N ASN A 476 -18.06 5.83 29.79
CA ASN A 476 -18.91 4.65 29.77
C ASN A 476 -18.06 3.37 29.84
N PRO A 477 -18.55 2.30 30.50
CA PRO A 477 -17.83 1.04 30.58
C PRO A 477 -17.78 0.32 29.22
N LEU A 478 -16.58 -0.05 28.79
CA LEU A 478 -16.37 -0.90 27.63
C LEU A 478 -16.57 -2.37 28.00
N PRO A 479 -17.26 -3.16 27.14
CA PRO A 479 -17.43 -4.59 27.36
C PRO A 479 -16.09 -5.31 27.35
N ALA A 480 -15.96 -6.37 28.16
CA ALA A 480 -14.79 -7.23 28.10
C ALA A 480 -14.70 -7.92 26.73
N TRP A 481 -13.48 -8.12 26.27
CA TRP A 481 -13.18 -8.73 24.99
C TRP A 481 -12.07 -9.76 25.16
N ALA A 482 -12.36 -11.01 24.82
CA ALA A 482 -11.35 -12.06 24.72
C ALA A 482 -10.90 -12.12 23.27
N VAL A 483 -9.61 -11.82 23.03
CA VAL A 483 -9.02 -11.95 21.69
C VAL A 483 -9.01 -13.42 21.29
N THR A 484 -9.32 -13.70 20.03
CA THR A 484 -9.50 -15.06 19.54
C THR A 484 -8.18 -15.80 19.38
N LYS A 485 -7.15 -15.12 18.86
CA LYS A 485 -5.77 -15.62 18.77
C LYS A 485 -4.74 -14.55 19.11
N PHE A 486 -3.67 -14.97 19.78
CA PHE A 486 -2.57 -14.08 20.17
C PHE A 486 -1.23 -14.71 19.77
N TYR A 487 -0.47 -13.99 18.93
CA TYR A 487 0.87 -14.40 18.48
C TYR A 487 1.93 -13.39 18.92
N VAL A 488 3.15 -13.90 19.06
CA VAL A 488 4.37 -13.12 19.32
C VAL A 488 5.41 -13.36 18.25
N HIS A 489 6.18 -12.32 17.92
CA HIS A 489 7.24 -12.37 16.90
C HIS A 489 8.59 -12.87 17.48
N ASP A 490 9.29 -13.74 16.74
CA ASP A 490 10.67 -14.21 17.00
C ASP A 490 10.88 -14.88 18.37
N ALA A 491 9.93 -15.71 18.79
CA ALA A 491 10.03 -16.40 20.07
C ALA A 491 10.91 -17.67 19.96
N ASP A 492 11.72 -17.92 21.00
CA ASP A 492 12.66 -19.05 21.04
C ASP A 492 11.97 -20.39 20.72
N PHE A 493 12.48 -21.09 19.70
CA PHE A 493 11.93 -22.36 19.21
C PHE A 493 11.87 -23.45 20.29
N ASP A 494 12.75 -23.36 21.29
CA ASP A 494 12.84 -24.31 22.40
C ASP A 494 11.92 -23.96 23.60
N ASP A 495 11.15 -22.87 23.55
CA ASP A 495 10.25 -22.51 24.65
C ASP A 495 8.96 -23.35 24.64
N ALA A 496 8.85 -24.24 25.64
CA ALA A 496 7.71 -25.13 25.84
C ALA A 496 6.38 -24.41 26.19
N ASN A 497 6.39 -23.09 26.34
CA ASN A 497 5.20 -22.29 26.61
C ASN A 497 4.45 -21.87 25.33
N HIS A 498 4.99 -22.12 24.13
CA HIS A 498 4.35 -21.77 22.86
C HIS A 498 3.56 -22.95 22.27
N LEU A 499 2.42 -22.64 21.64
CA LEU A 499 1.47 -23.64 21.13
C LEU A 499 1.79 -24.11 19.69
N GLY A 500 2.75 -23.48 19.02
CA GLY A 500 3.25 -23.79 17.67
C GLY A 500 4.00 -22.60 17.05
N HIS A 501 4.79 -22.86 15.99
CA HIS A 501 5.51 -21.82 15.24
C HIS A 501 4.97 -21.72 13.81
N LEU A 502 4.53 -20.54 13.43
CA LEU A 502 3.92 -20.21 12.16
C LEU A 502 4.88 -19.37 11.34
N PHE A 503 5.17 -19.85 10.13
CA PHE A 503 5.86 -19.07 9.12
C PHE A 503 4.94 -18.93 7.90
N HIS A 504 4.75 -17.70 7.45
CA HIS A 504 3.93 -17.44 6.27
C HIS A 504 4.85 -17.26 5.06
N ASN A 505 4.78 -18.17 4.08
CA ASN A 505 5.38 -17.93 2.77
C ASN A 505 4.61 -16.89 1.93
N TYR A 506 3.41 -16.49 2.36
CA TYR A 506 2.57 -15.53 1.66
C TYR A 506 3.26 -14.19 1.43
N TRP A 507 4.24 -13.80 2.25
CA TRP A 507 4.92 -12.53 2.06
C TRP A 507 5.92 -12.53 0.89
N GLU A 508 6.31 -13.72 0.43
CA GLU A 508 7.14 -13.93 -0.75
C GLU A 508 6.32 -14.15 -2.03
N THR A 509 4.99 -14.30 -1.90
CA THR A 509 4.10 -14.53 -3.03
C THR A 509 3.74 -13.20 -3.69
N PRO A 510 3.93 -13.06 -5.01
CA PRO A 510 3.42 -11.90 -5.74
C PRO A 510 1.89 -11.93 -5.84
N TYR A 511 1.24 -10.78 -5.62
CA TYR A 511 -0.21 -10.64 -5.72
C TYR A 511 -0.61 -9.51 -6.68
N ASP A 512 -1.71 -9.71 -7.42
CA ASP A 512 -2.25 -8.69 -8.33
C ASP A 512 -2.73 -7.44 -7.57
N GLU A 513 -3.19 -7.62 -6.33
CA GLU A 513 -3.59 -6.57 -5.39
C GLU A 513 -2.43 -5.61 -5.08
N LEU A 514 -1.21 -6.15 -5.07
CA LEU A 514 0.03 -5.42 -4.85
C LEU A 514 0.70 -4.98 -6.16
N GLY A 515 -0.04 -5.01 -7.28
CA GLY A 515 0.51 -4.66 -8.59
C GLY A 515 1.52 -5.68 -9.14
N GLY A 516 1.44 -6.93 -8.69
CA GLY A 516 2.38 -8.00 -9.04
C GLY A 516 3.65 -8.02 -8.19
N ALA A 517 3.72 -7.21 -7.12
CA ALA A 517 4.78 -7.25 -6.12
C ALA A 517 4.45 -8.27 -5.00
N THR A 518 5.46 -8.67 -4.24
CA THR A 518 5.28 -9.43 -2.99
C THR A 518 4.99 -8.50 -1.82
N ALA A 519 4.41 -9.03 -0.73
CA ALA A 519 4.19 -8.22 0.47
C ALA A 519 5.52 -7.70 1.04
N ARG A 520 6.60 -8.50 0.97
CA ARG A 520 7.97 -8.11 1.34
C ARG A 520 8.47 -6.91 0.52
N GLU A 521 8.23 -6.90 -0.78
CA GLU A 521 8.63 -5.77 -1.64
C GLU A 521 7.87 -4.49 -1.28
N VAL A 522 6.59 -4.61 -0.94
CA VAL A 522 5.78 -3.49 -0.43
C VAL A 522 6.28 -3.02 0.94
N THR A 523 6.66 -3.94 1.83
CA THR A 523 7.30 -3.62 3.11
C THR A 523 8.54 -2.77 2.91
N GLN A 524 9.39 -3.15 1.95
CA GLN A 524 10.60 -2.39 1.64
C GLN A 524 10.25 -0.96 1.18
N GLN A 525 9.19 -0.78 0.41
CA GLN A 525 8.75 0.56 -0.02
C GLN A 525 8.28 1.40 1.16
N GLY A 526 7.50 0.82 2.09
CA GLY A 526 7.05 1.55 3.28
C GLY A 526 8.20 1.93 4.23
N LEU A 527 9.20 1.07 4.38
CA LEU A 527 10.40 1.38 5.18
C LEU A 527 11.21 2.57 4.62
N LEU A 528 11.02 2.95 3.34
CA LEU A 528 11.64 4.16 2.79
C LEU A 528 11.02 5.46 3.35
N ALA A 529 9.85 5.39 3.99
CA ALA A 529 9.22 6.52 4.63
C ALA A 529 9.98 7.01 5.88
N HIS A 530 10.73 6.12 6.55
CA HIS A 530 11.49 6.41 7.78
C HIS A 530 12.83 7.12 7.50
N GLN A 531 12.77 8.25 6.80
CA GLN A 531 13.95 8.98 6.32
C GLN A 531 14.87 9.46 7.46
N SER A 532 14.28 9.80 8.62
CA SER A 532 15.00 10.25 9.81
C SER A 532 15.89 9.16 10.42
N GLN A 533 15.58 7.88 10.20
CA GLN A 533 16.25 6.72 10.82
C GLN A 533 17.47 6.19 10.05
N ASN A 534 17.94 6.92 9.03
CA ASN A 534 18.95 6.46 8.07
C ASN A 534 18.46 5.22 7.30
N ILE A 535 17.83 5.49 6.16
CA ILE A 535 17.18 4.53 5.26
C ILE A 535 18.04 3.30 4.90
N ASP A 536 19.36 3.50 4.79
CA ASP A 536 20.34 2.46 4.49
C ASP A 536 20.49 1.44 5.64
N TYR A 537 20.28 1.88 6.88
CA TYR A 537 20.35 1.04 8.07
C TYR A 537 19.05 0.26 8.27
N VAL A 538 17.91 0.93 8.15
CA VAL A 538 16.57 0.33 8.36
C VAL A 538 16.32 -0.76 7.31
N THR A 539 16.49 -0.45 6.02
CA THR A 539 16.28 -1.43 4.95
C THR A 539 17.28 -2.59 5.02
N ARG A 540 18.56 -2.34 5.32
CA ARG A 540 19.56 -3.43 5.50
C ARG A 540 19.31 -4.30 6.72
N THR A 541 18.68 -3.79 7.78
CA THR A 541 18.36 -4.59 8.97
C THR A 541 17.30 -5.63 8.64
N TYR A 542 16.27 -5.23 7.89
CA TYR A 542 15.25 -6.14 7.34
C TYR A 542 15.87 -7.23 6.43
N TYR A 543 16.81 -6.86 5.55
CA TYR A 543 17.58 -7.83 4.74
C TYR A 543 18.58 -8.67 5.57
N GLY A 544 19.14 -8.10 6.64
CA GLY A 544 20.17 -8.70 7.46
C GLY A 544 19.63 -9.79 8.36
N GLN A 545 18.42 -9.61 8.91
CA GLN A 545 17.67 -10.70 9.52
C GLN A 545 17.46 -11.83 8.50
N ALA A 546 17.19 -11.52 7.23
CA ALA A 546 17.06 -12.54 6.19
C ALA A 546 18.35 -13.23 5.73
N TYR A 547 19.54 -12.81 6.17
CA TYR A 547 20.82 -13.29 5.64
C TYR A 547 21.88 -13.65 6.69
N TRP A 548 21.51 -13.85 7.95
CA TRP A 548 22.47 -14.25 8.97
C TRP A 548 22.96 -15.70 8.73
N GLY A 549 24.27 -15.88 8.56
CA GLY A 549 24.89 -17.22 8.43
C GLY A 549 24.84 -17.87 7.04
N GLY A 550 24.24 -17.20 6.03
CA GLY A 550 24.13 -17.74 4.67
C GLY A 550 22.94 -18.68 4.45
N GLN A 551 21.94 -18.63 5.34
CA GLN A 551 20.62 -19.22 5.17
C GLN A 551 19.56 -18.11 5.19
N TYR A 552 18.44 -18.34 4.48
CA TYR A 552 17.29 -17.43 4.43
C TYR A 552 16.53 -17.55 5.77
N GLU A 553 16.62 -16.54 6.64
CA GLU A 553 15.74 -16.49 7.82
C GLU A 553 14.56 -15.58 7.50
N PRO A 554 13.31 -16.05 7.57
CA PRO A 554 12.20 -15.15 7.35
C PRO A 554 12.13 -14.11 8.46
N GLY A 555 12.21 -12.83 8.09
CA GLY A 555 12.19 -11.69 9.01
C GLY A 555 10.88 -11.52 9.80
N GLU A 556 9.90 -12.40 9.61
CA GLU A 556 8.80 -12.53 10.56
C GLU A 556 8.49 -14.02 10.78
N LEU A 557 8.66 -14.45 12.02
CA LEU A 557 8.39 -15.79 12.53
C LEU A 557 7.46 -15.63 13.72
N TRP A 558 6.36 -16.37 13.74
CA TRP A 558 5.27 -16.12 14.67
C TRP A 558 5.03 -17.31 15.57
N SER A 559 5.04 -17.12 16.88
CA SER A 559 4.69 -18.17 17.84
C SER A 559 3.31 -17.89 18.42
N MET A 560 2.43 -18.89 18.39
CA MET A 560 1.10 -18.78 18.98
C MET A 560 1.20 -18.90 20.51
N LEU A 561 0.74 -17.88 21.23
CA LEU A 561 0.68 -17.88 22.69
C LEU A 561 -0.67 -18.44 23.19
N GLU A 562 -1.78 -18.00 22.59
CA GLU A 562 -3.14 -18.38 22.99
C GLU A 562 -4.06 -18.48 21.77
N SER A 563 -5.03 -19.39 21.82
CA SER A 563 -6.13 -19.47 20.85
C SER A 563 -7.40 -20.02 21.51
N THR A 564 -8.54 -19.40 21.21
CA THR A 564 -9.87 -19.87 21.64
C THR A 564 -10.55 -20.76 20.59
N VAL A 565 -10.02 -20.80 19.37
CA VAL A 565 -10.58 -21.52 18.21
C VAL A 565 -9.74 -22.71 17.77
N GLY A 566 -8.67 -23.03 18.51
CA GLY A 566 -7.77 -24.14 18.20
C GLY A 566 -6.49 -23.70 17.50
N LEU A 567 -5.61 -24.66 17.26
CA LEU A 567 -4.32 -24.44 16.61
C LEU A 567 -4.50 -24.29 15.09
N ASP A 568 -3.56 -23.61 14.45
CA ASP A 568 -3.48 -23.55 12.99
C ASP A 568 -3.09 -24.92 12.42
N THR A 569 -3.45 -25.16 11.17
CA THR A 569 -3.24 -26.45 10.50
C THR A 569 -1.78 -26.65 10.16
N PHE A 570 -1.28 -27.84 10.51
CA PHE A 570 0.13 -28.23 10.37
C PHE A 570 0.38 -28.89 9.01
N ASN A 571 0.81 -28.14 8.00
CA ASN A 571 1.19 -28.73 6.70
C ASN A 571 2.70 -29.05 6.62
N VAL A 572 3.07 -30.23 7.14
CA VAL A 572 4.47 -30.73 7.11
C VAL A 572 4.93 -31.14 5.69
N GLY A 573 4.00 -31.24 4.73
CA GLY A 573 4.24 -31.79 3.39
C GLY A 573 4.82 -30.83 2.35
N GLU A 574 4.69 -29.50 2.55
CA GLU A 574 5.17 -28.49 1.59
C GLU A 574 6.61 -28.03 1.85
N LEU A 575 7.15 -28.32 3.04
CA LEU A 575 8.53 -27.98 3.42
C LEU A 575 9.58 -28.93 2.81
N SER A 576 9.17 -30.05 2.21
CA SER A 576 10.13 -31.08 1.76
C SER A 576 10.91 -30.74 0.49
N ASP A 577 10.56 -29.63 -0.18
CA ASP A 577 11.17 -29.24 -1.46
C ASP A 577 12.05 -27.98 -1.36
N ASP A 578 12.13 -27.33 -0.19
CA ASP A 578 13.02 -26.19 0.07
C ASP A 578 14.18 -26.58 1.02
N PRO A 579 15.43 -26.69 0.52
CA PRO A 579 16.57 -27.15 1.31
C PRO A 579 16.97 -26.20 2.45
N ASP A 580 16.44 -24.98 2.52
CA ASP A 580 16.70 -24.04 3.62
C ASP A 580 15.81 -24.30 4.86
N PHE A 581 14.68 -24.99 4.71
CA PHE A 581 13.72 -25.28 5.80
C PHE A 581 13.80 -26.71 6.36
N ASP A 582 14.61 -27.59 5.75
CA ASP A 582 14.85 -28.99 6.18
C ASP A 582 15.36 -29.14 7.63
N ASN A 583 15.81 -28.05 8.28
CA ASN A 583 16.32 -28.04 9.65
C ASN A 583 15.29 -27.62 10.73
N PHE A 584 14.08 -27.21 10.36
CA PHE A 584 13.07 -26.70 11.29
C PHE A 584 11.75 -27.51 11.21
N PRO A 585 11.68 -28.69 11.86
CA PRO A 585 10.55 -29.62 11.73
C PRO A 585 9.22 -29.13 12.35
N ASP A 586 9.23 -27.98 13.03
CA ASP A 586 8.09 -27.43 13.77
C ASP A 586 7.57 -26.11 13.18
N ILE A 587 7.94 -25.78 11.93
CA ILE A 587 7.41 -24.61 11.21
C ILE A 587 6.13 -24.99 10.46
N HIS A 588 5.07 -24.19 10.61
CA HIS A 588 3.76 -24.41 9.98
C HIS A 588 3.52 -23.40 8.87
N HIS A 589 2.91 -23.84 7.76
CA HIS A 589 2.28 -22.97 6.77
C HIS A 589 0.81 -22.79 7.18
N GLY A 590 0.38 -21.56 7.42
CA GLY A 590 -1.00 -21.28 7.82
C GLY A 590 -1.35 -19.81 7.71
N ASP A 591 -2.58 -19.47 8.06
CA ASP A 591 -3.13 -18.11 8.03
C ASP A 591 -3.58 -17.74 9.44
N PHE A 592 -3.31 -16.51 9.90
CA PHE A 592 -3.77 -16.06 11.21
C PHE A 592 -5.29 -16.17 11.35
N MET A 593 -6.03 -16.02 10.25
CA MET A 593 -7.49 -16.11 10.21
C MET A 593 -8.03 -17.54 10.13
N GLU A 594 -7.18 -18.55 10.10
CA GLU A 594 -7.64 -19.94 10.14
C GLU A 594 -8.54 -20.17 11.36
N ASN A 595 -9.61 -20.95 11.24
CA ASN A 595 -10.58 -21.19 12.32
C ASN A 595 -11.29 -19.94 12.89
N ILE A 596 -11.11 -18.75 12.29
CA ILE A 596 -11.85 -17.52 12.60
C ILE A 596 -12.96 -17.33 11.57
N ASP A 597 -14.18 -17.03 12.03
CA ASP A 597 -15.31 -16.72 11.16
C ASP A 597 -15.13 -15.33 10.52
N LEU A 598 -14.76 -15.31 9.25
CA LEU A 598 -14.51 -14.07 8.53
C LEU A 598 -15.77 -13.32 8.08
N SER A 599 -16.96 -13.92 8.21
CA SER A 599 -18.23 -13.21 7.99
C SER A 599 -18.42 -12.04 8.98
N LEU A 600 -17.70 -12.07 10.12
CA LEU A 600 -17.61 -10.98 11.08
C LEU A 600 -17.10 -9.67 10.47
N PHE A 601 -16.43 -9.72 9.31
CA PHE A 601 -15.85 -8.57 8.62
C PHE A 601 -16.56 -8.20 7.32
N ALA A 602 -17.68 -8.83 6.98
CA ALA A 602 -18.40 -8.60 5.73
C ALA A 602 -18.82 -7.13 5.51
N GLY A 603 -19.03 -6.37 6.59
CA GLY A 603 -19.35 -4.94 6.54
C GLY A 603 -18.16 -4.01 6.25
N TYR A 604 -16.94 -4.54 6.18
CA TYR A 604 -15.69 -3.80 5.94
C TYR A 604 -14.98 -4.21 4.64
N LEU A 605 -15.65 -5.01 3.80
CA LEU A 605 -15.15 -5.44 2.50
C LEU A 605 -15.01 -4.23 1.56
N ALA A 606 -13.98 -4.29 0.71
CA ALA A 606 -13.87 -3.42 -0.46
C ALA A 606 -14.31 -4.22 -1.68
N ASP A 607 -14.59 -3.49 -2.75
CA ASP A 607 -14.86 -4.02 -4.09
C ASP A 607 -13.60 -4.74 -4.61
N THR A 608 -13.49 -6.01 -4.24
CA THR A 608 -12.33 -6.89 -4.39
C THR A 608 -12.28 -7.43 -5.82
N ASN A 609 -13.43 -7.58 -6.47
CA ASN A 609 -13.52 -7.98 -7.87
C ASN A 609 -13.46 -6.77 -8.86
N ARG A 610 -13.49 -5.53 -8.34
CA ARG A 610 -13.42 -4.24 -9.06
C ARG A 610 -14.59 -4.00 -10.02
N ASP A 611 -15.78 -4.45 -9.68
CA ASP A 611 -16.99 -4.27 -10.50
C ASP A 611 -17.80 -3.01 -10.15
N GLY A 612 -17.38 -2.29 -9.10
CA GLY A 612 -17.98 -1.06 -8.60
C GLY A 612 -19.00 -1.27 -7.48
N LEU A 613 -19.18 -2.49 -6.97
CA LEU A 613 -20.08 -2.85 -5.87
C LEU A 613 -19.29 -3.52 -4.74
N VAL A 614 -19.77 -3.37 -3.50
CA VAL A 614 -19.28 -4.16 -2.36
C VAL A 614 -20.39 -5.14 -2.01
N ASP A 615 -20.24 -6.40 -2.39
CA ASP A 615 -21.29 -7.39 -2.21
C ASP A 615 -20.76 -8.79 -1.88
N GLY A 616 -21.61 -9.79 -2.06
CA GLY A 616 -21.31 -11.17 -1.69
C GLY A 616 -20.28 -11.85 -2.60
N ASP A 617 -20.02 -11.31 -3.80
CA ASP A 617 -18.98 -11.81 -4.68
C ASP A 617 -17.60 -11.43 -4.15
N ASP A 618 -17.45 -10.28 -3.50
CA ASP A 618 -16.21 -9.87 -2.81
C ASP A 618 -15.90 -10.76 -1.60
N LEU A 619 -16.93 -11.08 -0.82
CA LEU A 619 -16.83 -12.02 0.30
C LEU A 619 -16.42 -13.41 -0.19
N THR A 620 -16.99 -13.85 -1.32
CA THR A 620 -16.70 -15.15 -1.94
C THR A 620 -15.26 -15.19 -2.47
N LEU A 621 -14.78 -14.10 -3.09
CA LEU A 621 -13.39 -13.99 -3.56
C LEU A 621 -12.41 -13.99 -2.38
N MET A 622 -12.75 -13.29 -1.29
CA MET A 622 -11.94 -13.24 -0.07
C MET A 622 -11.85 -14.63 0.58
N LEU A 623 -12.97 -15.29 0.83
CA LEU A 623 -13.03 -16.62 1.45
C LEU A 623 -12.39 -17.71 0.56
N GLY A 624 -12.49 -17.59 -0.76
CA GLY A 624 -11.83 -18.48 -1.72
C GLY A 624 -10.30 -18.35 -1.74
N ARG A 625 -9.76 -17.13 -1.56
CA ARG A 625 -8.30 -16.88 -1.38
C ARG A 625 -7.74 -17.41 -0.05
N LEU A 626 -8.63 -17.86 0.82
CA LEU A 626 -8.41 -18.18 2.22
C LEU A 626 -8.46 -19.68 2.52
N GLY A 627 -8.91 -20.49 1.56
CA GLY A 627 -9.17 -21.91 1.79
C GLY A 627 -10.27 -22.16 2.85
N GLN A 628 -11.09 -21.16 3.18
CA GLN A 628 -12.21 -21.27 4.12
C GLN A 628 -13.54 -21.43 3.37
N GLU A 629 -14.45 -22.23 3.94
CA GLU A 629 -15.78 -22.45 3.38
C GLU A 629 -16.58 -21.14 3.29
N VAL A 630 -17.24 -20.94 2.15
CA VAL A 630 -18.13 -19.79 1.91
C VAL A 630 -19.46 -20.04 2.61
N PRO A 631 -19.90 -19.20 3.57
CA PRO A 631 -21.27 -19.28 4.07
C PRO A 631 -22.24 -19.10 2.90
N ILE A 632 -23.14 -20.07 2.69
CA ILE A 632 -24.09 -20.15 1.55
C ILE A 632 -24.96 -18.89 1.38
N GLY A 633 -24.93 -17.94 2.32
CA GLY A 633 -25.68 -16.69 2.27
C GLY A 633 -25.11 -15.56 1.39
N SER A 634 -23.97 -15.71 0.70
CA SER A 634 -23.36 -14.60 -0.06
C SER A 634 -23.32 -14.74 -1.59
N VAL A 635 -23.62 -15.89 -2.20
CA VAL A 635 -23.55 -16.01 -3.68
C VAL A 635 -24.92 -15.74 -4.31
N ALA A 636 -25.27 -14.46 -4.46
CA ALA A 636 -26.63 -14.02 -4.77
C ALA A 636 -27.07 -14.16 -6.25
N SER A 637 -26.27 -14.71 -7.15
CA SER A 637 -26.59 -14.66 -8.60
C SER A 637 -26.87 -16.01 -9.28
N GLY A 638 -26.51 -17.15 -8.68
CA GLY A 638 -26.70 -18.47 -9.29
C GLY A 638 -25.94 -18.71 -10.60
N ASP A 639 -25.10 -17.76 -11.02
CA ASP A 639 -24.28 -17.78 -12.25
C ASP A 639 -22.80 -17.70 -11.83
N ALA A 640 -22.31 -18.78 -11.23
CA ALA A 640 -21.00 -18.85 -10.58
C ALA A 640 -19.82 -18.62 -11.53
N ASN A 641 -20.03 -18.74 -12.85
CA ASN A 641 -19.02 -18.44 -13.86
C ASN A 641 -19.29 -17.14 -14.65
N SER A 642 -20.38 -16.45 -14.37
CA SER A 642 -20.77 -15.16 -14.95
C SER A 642 -20.92 -15.17 -16.49
N ASP A 643 -21.32 -16.30 -17.07
CA ASP A 643 -21.57 -16.40 -18.52
C ASP A 643 -23.02 -16.06 -18.92
N GLY A 644 -23.87 -15.75 -17.93
CA GLY A 644 -25.27 -15.40 -18.10
C GLY A 644 -26.18 -16.60 -18.31
N ILE A 645 -25.68 -17.83 -18.10
CA ILE A 645 -26.42 -19.08 -18.30
C ILE A 645 -26.17 -20.02 -17.12
N VAL A 646 -27.17 -20.15 -16.25
CA VAL A 646 -27.15 -21.13 -15.14
C VAL A 646 -27.16 -22.56 -15.70
N ASP A 647 -26.00 -23.24 -15.68
CA ASP A 647 -25.82 -24.60 -16.19
C ASP A 647 -24.99 -25.53 -15.28
N GLN A 648 -24.71 -26.75 -15.75
CA GLN A 648 -23.99 -27.76 -14.97
C GLN A 648 -22.59 -27.30 -14.53
N ARG A 649 -21.97 -26.34 -15.24
CA ARG A 649 -20.66 -25.79 -14.89
C ARG A 649 -20.71 -24.87 -13.68
N ASP A 650 -21.83 -24.19 -13.44
CA ASP A 650 -22.05 -23.43 -12.20
C ASP A 650 -22.22 -24.38 -11.01
N LEU A 651 -22.94 -25.48 -11.21
CA LEU A 651 -23.08 -26.56 -10.23
C LEU A 651 -21.76 -27.30 -9.96
N ASP A 652 -20.92 -27.49 -10.98
CA ASP A 652 -19.60 -28.12 -10.84
C ASP A 652 -18.61 -27.20 -10.09
N LEU A 653 -18.77 -25.87 -10.19
CA LEU A 653 -18.03 -24.88 -9.40
C LEU A 653 -18.55 -24.80 -7.94
N LEU A 654 -19.86 -24.94 -7.74
CA LEU A 654 -20.48 -24.97 -6.41
C LEU A 654 -20.12 -26.24 -5.63
N HIS A 655 -20.03 -27.40 -6.30
CA HIS A 655 -19.57 -28.66 -5.69
C HIS A 655 -18.07 -28.67 -5.37
N ALA A 656 -17.27 -27.81 -6.01
CA ALA A 656 -15.85 -27.66 -5.67
C ALA A 656 -15.63 -26.85 -4.38
N ALA A 657 -16.66 -26.14 -3.89
CA ALA A 657 -16.61 -25.23 -2.74
C ALA A 657 -17.14 -25.83 -1.42
N ASN A 658 -17.63 -27.07 -1.43
CA ASN A 658 -18.16 -27.78 -0.25
C ASN A 658 -17.63 -29.22 -0.26
N PRO A 659 -16.78 -29.63 0.70
CA PRO A 659 -16.25 -30.99 0.74
C PRO A 659 -17.40 -32.02 0.87
N ASP A 660 -17.37 -33.01 -0.01
CA ASP A 660 -18.17 -34.23 0.06
C ASP A 660 -17.16 -35.36 0.30
N THR A 661 -16.81 -35.55 1.59
CA THR A 661 -15.70 -36.42 2.02
C THR A 661 -15.95 -37.87 1.63
N ASP A 662 -17.22 -38.30 1.53
CA ASP A 662 -17.58 -39.68 1.19
C ASP A 662 -18.16 -39.86 -0.24
N ASN A 663 -18.31 -38.78 -1.00
CA ASN A 663 -18.73 -38.69 -2.40
C ASN A 663 -20.18 -39.16 -2.66
N ASP A 664 -21.08 -38.98 -1.69
CA ASP A 664 -22.49 -39.39 -1.82
C ASP A 664 -23.42 -38.29 -2.38
N LYS A 665 -22.87 -37.08 -2.60
CA LYS A 665 -23.53 -35.85 -3.06
C LYS A 665 -24.34 -35.10 -2.00
N LEU A 666 -24.14 -35.42 -0.74
CA LEU A 666 -24.51 -34.58 0.40
C LEU A 666 -23.27 -33.83 0.90
N PRO A 667 -23.37 -32.56 1.28
CA PRO A 667 -22.22 -31.85 1.85
C PRO A 667 -21.96 -32.27 3.29
N ASP A 668 -20.68 -32.42 3.65
CA ASP A 668 -20.22 -32.83 4.98
C ASP A 668 -20.86 -32.03 6.13
N VAL A 669 -21.01 -30.71 5.95
CA VAL A 669 -21.58 -29.80 6.96
C VAL A 669 -23.06 -30.07 7.21
N TRP A 670 -23.82 -30.39 6.17
CA TRP A 670 -25.23 -30.75 6.31
C TRP A 670 -25.37 -32.13 6.96
N GLU A 671 -24.52 -33.08 6.56
CA GLU A 671 -24.48 -34.40 7.17
C GLU A 671 -24.13 -34.36 8.67
N LEU A 672 -23.15 -33.53 9.07
CA LEU A 672 -22.77 -33.38 10.49
C LEU A 672 -23.84 -32.69 11.34
N ALA A 673 -24.74 -31.93 10.72
CA ALA A 673 -25.85 -31.28 11.42
C ALA A 673 -27.01 -32.25 11.70
N HIS A 674 -27.26 -33.22 10.81
CA HIS A 674 -28.41 -34.13 10.89
C HIS A 674 -28.05 -35.57 11.26
N PHE A 675 -26.78 -35.96 11.06
CA PHE A 675 -26.28 -37.31 11.29
C PHE A 675 -25.05 -37.32 12.21
N SER A 676 -24.64 -38.50 12.65
CA SER A 676 -23.50 -38.64 13.58
C SER A 676 -22.12 -38.51 12.91
N GLY A 677 -22.06 -38.24 11.60
CA GLY A 677 -20.84 -38.13 10.81
C GLY A 677 -21.11 -38.15 9.30
N VAL A 678 -20.14 -37.67 8.52
CA VAL A 678 -20.12 -37.52 7.04
C VAL A 678 -20.14 -38.82 6.22
N ALA A 679 -20.52 -39.94 6.84
CA ALA A 679 -20.68 -41.23 6.15
C ALA A 679 -21.88 -42.01 6.70
N ALA A 680 -22.72 -41.30 7.47
CA ALA A 680 -23.87 -41.85 8.15
C ALA A 680 -25.17 -41.46 7.44
N ALA A 681 -25.15 -40.45 6.55
CA ALA A 681 -26.26 -40.17 5.68
C ALA A 681 -26.28 -41.18 4.51
N ASP A 682 -27.48 -41.51 4.06
CA ASP A 682 -27.67 -42.22 2.78
C ASP A 682 -28.69 -41.38 1.99
N PRO A 683 -28.29 -40.69 0.91
CA PRO A 683 -29.15 -39.75 0.20
C PRO A 683 -30.38 -40.42 -0.43
N ALA A 684 -30.37 -41.75 -0.58
CA ALA A 684 -31.50 -42.52 -1.08
C ALA A 684 -32.39 -43.11 0.04
N ALA A 685 -31.98 -42.98 1.31
CA ALA A 685 -32.78 -43.42 2.44
C ALA A 685 -33.96 -42.46 2.69
N ASP A 686 -34.94 -42.95 3.44
CA ASP A 686 -36.17 -42.25 3.86
C ASP A 686 -36.24 -42.49 5.37
N ASP A 687 -35.43 -41.73 6.10
CA ASP A 687 -35.04 -42.04 7.48
C ASP A 687 -36.19 -41.79 8.47
N ASP A 688 -37.10 -40.88 8.14
CA ASP A 688 -38.30 -40.58 8.91
C ASP A 688 -39.57 -41.29 8.42
N GLY A 689 -39.52 -41.93 7.24
CA GLY A 689 -40.58 -42.76 6.67
C GLY A 689 -41.75 -41.96 6.10
N ASP A 690 -41.52 -40.73 5.66
CA ASP A 690 -42.53 -39.86 5.05
C ASP A 690 -42.64 -40.06 3.53
N GLY A 691 -41.65 -40.70 2.91
CA GLY A 691 -41.59 -41.02 1.48
C GLY A 691 -40.77 -40.05 0.63
N VAL A 692 -40.09 -39.08 1.24
CA VAL A 692 -39.07 -38.21 0.64
C VAL A 692 -37.70 -38.79 0.98
N SER A 693 -36.74 -38.76 0.04
CA SER A 693 -35.40 -39.25 0.33
C SER A 693 -34.54 -38.18 1.01
N VAL A 694 -33.60 -38.57 1.86
CA VAL A 694 -32.64 -37.68 2.56
C VAL A 694 -31.98 -36.66 1.62
N GLY A 695 -31.62 -37.04 0.39
CA GLY A 695 -31.06 -36.11 -0.60
C GLY A 695 -32.08 -35.10 -1.16
N ASP A 696 -33.34 -35.49 -1.30
CA ASP A 696 -34.41 -34.58 -1.69
C ASP A 696 -34.80 -33.66 -0.51
N GLU A 697 -34.68 -34.14 0.73
CA GLU A 697 -34.84 -33.33 1.94
C GLU A 697 -33.73 -32.29 2.09
N TYR A 698 -32.49 -32.66 1.80
CA TYR A 698 -31.38 -31.72 1.69
C TYR A 698 -31.69 -30.63 0.66
N VAL A 699 -32.05 -31.01 -0.57
CA VAL A 699 -32.41 -30.04 -1.62
C VAL A 699 -33.60 -29.15 -1.19
N ALA A 700 -34.55 -29.73 -0.47
CA ALA A 700 -35.73 -29.02 0.01
C ALA A 700 -35.48 -28.19 1.28
N GLY A 701 -34.38 -28.39 2.02
CA GLY A 701 -34.10 -27.82 3.33
C GLY A 701 -35.04 -28.34 4.43
N LEU A 702 -35.32 -29.64 4.41
CA LEU A 702 -36.14 -30.38 5.38
C LEU A 702 -35.25 -31.15 6.35
N ASP A 703 -35.81 -31.59 7.49
CA ASP A 703 -35.04 -32.29 8.52
C ASP A 703 -35.25 -33.81 8.37
N PRO A 704 -34.24 -34.59 7.91
CA PRO A 704 -34.38 -36.02 7.61
C PRO A 704 -34.73 -36.91 8.81
N ALA A 705 -34.75 -36.35 10.02
CA ALA A 705 -35.19 -37.03 11.22
C ALA A 705 -36.67 -36.80 11.57
N VAL A 706 -37.38 -35.93 10.84
CA VAL A 706 -38.71 -35.44 11.18
C VAL A 706 -39.66 -35.57 10.00
N ALA A 707 -40.59 -36.54 10.09
CA ALA A 707 -41.60 -36.80 9.05
C ALA A 707 -42.32 -35.53 8.55
N ASP A 708 -41.78 -34.95 7.49
CA ASP A 708 -42.13 -33.65 6.92
C ASP A 708 -43.21 -33.83 5.85
N ARG A 709 -44.30 -34.48 6.26
CA ARG A 709 -45.46 -34.71 5.39
C ARG A 709 -46.03 -33.36 4.94
N ILE A 710 -45.65 -32.93 3.74
CA ILE A 710 -46.38 -31.93 2.98
C ILE A 710 -47.77 -32.55 2.77
N GLU A 711 -48.78 -32.08 3.51
CA GLU A 711 -50.15 -32.60 3.44
C GLU A 711 -50.80 -32.22 2.09
N PHE A 712 -50.39 -32.85 1.01
CA PHE A 712 -50.92 -32.63 -0.32
C PHE A 712 -52.13 -33.54 -0.56
N SER A 713 -53.34 -32.97 -0.57
CA SER A 713 -54.57 -33.75 -0.70
C SER A 713 -55.59 -33.09 -1.61
N ILE A 714 -56.46 -33.90 -2.20
CA ILE A 714 -57.61 -33.43 -2.99
C ILE A 714 -58.88 -33.73 -2.19
N GLY A 715 -59.64 -32.69 -1.88
CA GLY A 715 -60.95 -32.79 -1.25
C GLY A 715 -62.08 -32.59 -2.27
N ASP A 716 -63.26 -33.15 -2.00
CA ASP A 716 -64.46 -33.01 -2.84
C ASP A 716 -65.53 -32.05 -2.25
N ALA A 717 -65.33 -31.53 -1.03
CA ALA A 717 -66.29 -30.65 -0.35
C ALA A 717 -65.62 -29.65 0.64
N PRO A 718 -65.09 -28.52 0.15
CA PRO A 718 -65.11 -28.05 -1.24
C PRO A 718 -64.11 -28.79 -2.14
N ARG A 719 -64.36 -28.77 -3.46
CA ARG A 719 -63.55 -29.43 -4.48
C ARG A 719 -62.24 -28.67 -4.71
N ALA A 720 -61.19 -29.01 -3.99
CA ALA A 720 -59.95 -28.23 -3.94
C ALA A 720 -58.72 -29.11 -3.69
N VAL A 721 -57.56 -28.61 -4.10
CA VAL A 721 -56.23 -29.09 -3.68
C VAL A 721 -55.87 -28.38 -2.39
N TYR A 722 -55.40 -29.11 -1.39
CA TYR A 722 -54.92 -28.62 -0.09
C TYR A 722 -53.47 -29.00 0.08
N PHE A 723 -52.66 -28.09 0.62
CA PHE A 723 -51.24 -28.33 0.90
C PHE A 723 -50.69 -27.38 1.96
N THR A 724 -49.67 -27.82 2.70
CA THR A 724 -48.90 -26.99 3.65
C THR A 724 -47.45 -27.00 3.22
N VAL A 725 -46.81 -25.84 3.16
CA VAL A 725 -45.36 -25.74 2.90
C VAL A 725 -44.72 -25.06 4.10
N PRO A 726 -43.82 -25.74 4.84
CA PRO A 726 -43.11 -25.12 5.95
C PRO A 726 -42.20 -24.00 5.43
N ALA A 727 -42.02 -22.95 6.25
CA ALA A 727 -41.03 -21.92 5.98
C ALA A 727 -39.61 -22.54 5.87
N ALA A 728 -38.71 -21.85 5.17
CA ALA A 728 -37.29 -22.18 5.26
C ALA A 728 -36.85 -22.04 6.73
N GLY A 729 -36.23 -23.09 7.27
CA GLY A 729 -35.82 -23.14 8.66
C GLY A 729 -34.91 -24.34 8.89
N GLY A 730 -34.02 -24.24 9.88
CA GLY A 730 -32.95 -25.21 10.11
C GLY A 730 -31.56 -24.59 9.92
N THR A 731 -30.54 -25.32 10.35
CA THR A 731 -29.13 -24.94 10.17
C THR A 731 -28.83 -24.87 8.67
N GLY A 732 -28.31 -23.74 8.17
CA GLY A 732 -28.04 -23.52 6.74
C GLY A 732 -29.13 -22.75 5.95
N TYR A 733 -30.31 -22.51 6.53
CA TYR A 733 -31.43 -21.81 5.86
C TYR A 733 -31.86 -20.51 6.58
N ALA A 734 -31.02 -20.00 7.49
CA ALA A 734 -31.32 -18.81 8.27
C ALA A 734 -31.35 -17.55 7.38
N GLY A 735 -32.50 -16.89 7.31
CA GLY A 735 -32.69 -15.70 6.48
C GLY A 735 -33.18 -15.96 5.05
N LEU A 736 -33.20 -17.23 4.62
CA LEU A 736 -33.73 -17.63 3.32
C LEU A 736 -35.27 -17.68 3.33
N THR A 737 -35.86 -17.47 2.16
CA THR A 737 -37.31 -17.50 1.94
C THR A 737 -37.67 -18.67 1.02
N ARG A 738 -38.36 -19.67 1.57
CA ARG A 738 -38.94 -20.74 0.74
C ARG A 738 -40.19 -20.22 0.03
N ARG A 739 -40.21 -20.28 -1.30
CA ARG A 739 -41.38 -20.07 -2.14
C ARG A 739 -41.89 -21.39 -2.69
N TYR A 740 -43.18 -21.41 -3.03
CA TYR A 740 -43.79 -22.55 -3.68
C TYR A 740 -44.58 -22.13 -4.93
N GLN A 741 -44.66 -23.04 -5.90
CA GLN A 741 -45.56 -22.97 -7.05
C GLN A 741 -46.37 -24.25 -7.13
N LEU A 742 -47.70 -24.12 -7.11
CA LEU A 742 -48.62 -25.20 -7.44
C LEU A 742 -48.85 -25.16 -8.95
N LEU A 743 -48.43 -26.21 -9.64
CA LEU A 743 -48.59 -26.37 -11.08
C LEU A 743 -49.69 -27.37 -11.40
N TYR A 744 -50.34 -27.17 -12.55
CA TYR A 744 -51.32 -28.08 -13.11
C TYR A 744 -50.83 -28.63 -14.44
N SER A 745 -51.01 -29.94 -14.64
CA SER A 745 -50.79 -30.60 -15.92
C SER A 745 -52.00 -31.42 -16.33
N PRO A 746 -52.50 -31.30 -17.56
CA PRO A 746 -53.54 -32.19 -18.05
C PRO A 746 -53.01 -33.61 -18.35
N ASP A 747 -51.70 -33.80 -18.55
CA ASP A 747 -51.13 -35.00 -19.17
C ASP A 747 -49.80 -35.52 -18.59
N LEU A 748 -49.31 -34.94 -17.48
CA LEU A 748 -47.99 -35.19 -16.86
C LEU A 748 -46.77 -34.72 -17.67
N VAL A 749 -46.97 -34.12 -18.84
CA VAL A 749 -45.88 -33.65 -19.71
C VAL A 749 -45.77 -32.14 -19.66
N ASP A 750 -46.88 -31.43 -19.86
CA ASP A 750 -46.90 -29.96 -19.82
C ASP A 750 -47.19 -29.47 -18.41
N TRP A 751 -46.18 -28.88 -17.76
CA TRP A 751 -46.24 -28.28 -16.43
C TRP A 751 -46.17 -26.76 -16.47
N SER A 752 -46.35 -26.12 -17.63
CA SER A 752 -46.21 -24.66 -17.76
C SER A 752 -47.29 -23.83 -17.06
N THR A 753 -48.35 -24.47 -16.55
CA THR A 753 -49.48 -23.79 -15.91
C THR A 753 -49.31 -23.70 -14.40
N VAL A 754 -48.92 -22.53 -13.89
CA VAL A 754 -48.93 -22.21 -12.45
C VAL A 754 -50.33 -21.78 -12.04
N VAL A 755 -50.96 -22.50 -11.11
CA VAL A 755 -52.30 -22.20 -10.60
C VAL A 755 -52.29 -21.44 -9.28
N ARG A 756 -51.19 -21.52 -8.52
CA ARG A 756 -50.97 -20.75 -7.30
C ARG A 756 -49.48 -20.66 -6.99
N GLU A 757 -49.03 -19.56 -6.40
CA GLU A 757 -47.67 -19.41 -5.88
C GLU A 757 -47.66 -18.54 -4.62
N GLY A 758 -46.63 -18.65 -3.80
CA GLY A 758 -46.52 -17.87 -2.58
C GLY A 758 -45.24 -18.14 -1.78
N VAL A 759 -45.09 -17.42 -0.68
CA VAL A 759 -44.05 -17.68 0.33
C VAL A 759 -44.56 -18.73 1.30
N ALA A 760 -43.73 -19.73 1.58
CA ALA A 760 -44.01 -20.78 2.54
C ALA A 760 -43.85 -20.25 3.96
N ASP A 761 -44.91 -20.36 4.75
CA ASP A 761 -44.98 -19.90 6.14
C ASP A 761 -45.53 -20.98 7.09
N GLY A 762 -45.71 -22.20 6.59
CA GLY A 762 -46.33 -23.33 7.30
C GLY A 762 -47.86 -23.30 7.34
N ALA A 763 -48.54 -22.29 6.78
CA ALA A 763 -49.99 -22.23 6.79
C ALA A 763 -50.62 -23.13 5.72
N LEU A 764 -51.79 -23.71 6.03
CA LEU A 764 -52.58 -24.51 5.10
C LEU A 764 -53.09 -23.65 3.94
N GLN A 765 -52.73 -24.05 2.72
CA GLN A 765 -53.14 -23.45 1.47
C GLN A 765 -54.22 -24.30 0.79
N SER A 766 -55.04 -23.65 -0.04
CA SER A 766 -56.02 -24.35 -0.86
C SER A 766 -56.25 -23.69 -2.21
N GLU A 767 -56.39 -24.48 -3.27
CA GLU A 767 -56.73 -24.03 -4.63
C GLU A 767 -57.96 -24.76 -5.17
N SER A 768 -58.92 -24.02 -5.74
CA SER A 768 -60.19 -24.61 -6.18
C SER A 768 -60.01 -25.35 -7.50
N ILE A 769 -60.57 -26.56 -7.60
CA ILE A 769 -60.55 -27.34 -8.84
C ILE A 769 -61.80 -26.98 -9.66
N PRO A 770 -61.68 -26.43 -10.88
CA PRO A 770 -62.83 -26.06 -11.69
C PRO A 770 -63.78 -27.25 -11.98
N GLU A 771 -65.09 -27.00 -11.99
CA GLU A 771 -66.12 -28.04 -12.24
C GLU A 771 -66.04 -28.66 -13.64
N ASP A 772 -65.44 -27.95 -14.61
CA ASP A 772 -65.29 -28.35 -16.01
C ASP A 772 -63.99 -29.11 -16.31
N GLN A 773 -63.11 -29.30 -15.33
CA GLN A 773 -61.90 -30.11 -15.50
C GLN A 773 -62.17 -31.60 -15.20
N PRO A 774 -62.15 -32.49 -16.22
CA PRO A 774 -62.54 -33.90 -16.04
C PRO A 774 -61.45 -34.77 -15.41
N HIS A 775 -60.18 -34.38 -15.53
CA HIS A 775 -58.99 -35.01 -14.93
C HIS A 775 -57.76 -34.13 -15.15
N GLY A 776 -56.74 -34.31 -14.32
CA GLY A 776 -55.44 -33.68 -14.44
C GLY A 776 -54.59 -33.96 -13.20
N PHE A 777 -53.38 -33.43 -13.19
CA PHE A 777 -52.36 -33.67 -12.19
C PHE A 777 -51.91 -32.34 -11.62
N TYR A 778 -51.53 -32.36 -10.34
CA TYR A 778 -50.94 -31.21 -9.69
C TYR A 778 -49.56 -31.58 -9.16
N LYS A 779 -48.64 -30.63 -9.22
CA LYS A 779 -47.28 -30.72 -8.69
C LYS A 779 -47.01 -29.49 -7.86
N LEU A 780 -46.29 -29.64 -6.78
CA LEU A 780 -45.79 -28.53 -5.98
C LEU A 780 -44.29 -28.41 -6.21
N ASP A 781 -43.85 -27.28 -6.77
CA ASP A 781 -42.44 -26.95 -6.90
C ASP A 781 -42.05 -26.01 -5.76
N LEU A 782 -40.89 -26.27 -5.16
CA LEU A 782 -40.34 -25.50 -4.06
C LEU A 782 -39.05 -24.83 -4.52
N ILE A 783 -38.88 -23.57 -4.14
CA ILE A 783 -37.71 -22.75 -4.44
C ILE A 783 -37.26 -22.14 -3.11
N VAL A 784 -35.97 -22.15 -2.81
CA VAL A 784 -35.41 -21.44 -1.65
C VAL A 784 -34.57 -20.30 -2.21
N GLU A 785 -34.89 -19.06 -1.81
CA GLU A 785 -34.23 -17.81 -2.23
C GLU A 785 -33.57 -17.10 -1.06
#